data_AF-Q9ZJI3-F1
#
_entry.id   AF-Q9ZJI3-F1
#
_cell.length_a   1.000
_cell.length_b   1.000
_cell.length_c   1.000
_cell.angle_alpha   90.00
_cell.angle_beta   90.00
_cell.angle_gamma   90.00
#
_symmetry.space_group_name_H-M   'P 1'
#
loop_
_entity.id
_entity.type
_entity.pdbx_description
1 polymer ?
#
loop_
_entity_poly.entity_id
_entity_poly.type
_entity_poly.pdbx_seq_one_letter_code
_entity_poly.pdbx_strand_id
1 'polypeptide(L)'
;MLSYQHPNATLPVLPILWGEAKRGDFDDLDKAFTQLLLTIGKHKLYTHHTPPYLCAFNAFRMEFIAFNDTITSFFYKSDIDFSIPPSNHNTEGFKHALDAFKAMCKPHNKRVFDFKTQSQECKEFIKDHLNSSHLHNKIQIDKNNFFTIYQKWLEIVKPTIKIDWELAKAEGILDADYYLADLLSDGDKTIIEKLRTILKSSHYELKWGSNTLNKLGLEGITKVGFTDNQQAHQEFWSVYERPPKSEFQASILERRDLLVPSDVRERKGAYFTPKIWVEKSQEYLAKALGQDYQEDYIIWDCAGGTGNLLRGLLNKANLYLSTLDHNDVAIIKDLASKNHLKMLENQVFQFDFLNDDFFSDKTPKSLQEILKDEEKRKKLIIYINPPYAEATSAKTPSGTGKNKDLVARGNLICKKYKDELHKANNELFAQFFMRIYKELNGCIMASFSTLKYLNSSHFKKFREVFKAKFLEGFMVPADSFDNVTGQFPIGFLVWDTATPPPLKPTNAFNLEVFDSLGGFLGYKTFKPIVDKVKNINAWIKNYDNKKAQEIMGFIENPTPDFQNNKFLCVLNRQGTRHNNYLGLTSTNLLIGAIYFSIRHCIKATWQNDRDQFYAPYDDAFQDDSEFKNNCLAFMLFHTQNRITATQGTNHFIPFSEDEVDSKERYLSHALLDFLKGEIKEPKKSDSLFLNAKKENKPLKFSSSASKVFDAGREIYRYYHTQDFIHTPYNANASLYDIKEFFQGRNKQGRLNSPTKAKDEYYKQLYANLQYALKDLAKEIQPKVYEYGFLRE
;
A
#
# COMPACT_ATOMS: atom_id res chain seq x y z
N MET A 1 30.82 -4.29 -22.25
CA MET A 1 29.60 -4.78 -22.92
C MET A 1 30.03 -5.62 -24.11
N LEU A 2 29.46 -6.80 -24.28
CA LEU A 2 29.65 -7.65 -25.46
C LEU A 2 28.41 -7.52 -26.34
N SER A 3 28.58 -7.32 -27.65
CA SER A 3 27.49 -7.14 -28.60
C SER A 3 27.76 -7.85 -29.92
N TYR A 4 26.70 -8.23 -30.61
CA TYR A 4 26.69 -8.78 -31.94
C TYR A 4 26.24 -7.72 -32.94
N GLN A 5 27.00 -7.57 -34.03
CA GLN A 5 26.64 -6.71 -35.16
C GLN A 5 26.19 -7.61 -36.31
N HIS A 6 24.95 -7.45 -36.74
CA HIS A 6 24.39 -8.25 -37.82
C HIS A 6 25.06 -7.90 -39.17
N PRO A 7 25.32 -8.86 -40.07
CA PRO A 7 25.92 -8.60 -41.39
C PRO A 7 25.10 -7.64 -42.26
N ASN A 8 23.77 -7.67 -42.11
CA ASN A 8 22.88 -6.66 -42.68
C ASN A 8 22.97 -5.36 -41.84
N ALA A 9 23.53 -4.31 -42.43
CA ALA A 9 23.76 -3.01 -41.79
C ALA A 9 22.48 -2.28 -41.36
N THR A 10 21.30 -2.70 -41.84
CA THR A 10 20.01 -2.12 -41.43
C THR A 10 19.44 -2.74 -40.16
N LEU A 11 19.99 -3.85 -39.66
CA LEU A 11 19.53 -4.49 -38.42
C LEU A 11 20.27 -3.96 -37.19
N PRO A 12 19.60 -3.86 -36.03
CA PRO A 12 20.19 -3.27 -34.83
C PRO A 12 21.34 -4.11 -34.27
N VAL A 13 22.31 -3.43 -33.64
CA VAL A 13 23.34 -4.10 -32.82
C VAL A 13 22.68 -4.74 -31.60
N LEU A 14 22.84 -6.05 -31.44
CA LEU A 14 22.22 -6.83 -30.37
C LEU A 14 23.21 -7.09 -29.24
N PRO A 15 22.96 -6.61 -28.00
CA PRO A 15 23.83 -6.93 -26.88
C PRO A 15 23.80 -8.42 -26.53
N ILE A 16 24.97 -9.02 -26.32
CA ILE A 16 25.15 -10.42 -25.90
C ILE A 16 25.24 -10.50 -24.38
N LEU A 17 26.02 -9.61 -23.76
CA LEU A 17 26.25 -9.64 -22.31
C LEU A 17 26.63 -8.26 -21.79
N TRP A 18 25.99 -7.84 -20.70
CA TRP A 18 26.44 -6.72 -19.89
C TRP A 18 26.96 -7.25 -18.57
N GLY A 19 28.12 -6.75 -18.16
CA GLY A 19 28.84 -7.31 -17.03
C GLY A 19 29.59 -6.27 -16.22
N GLU A 20 29.69 -6.51 -14.91
CA GLU A 20 30.52 -5.74 -13.99
C GLU A 20 31.64 -6.64 -13.46
N ALA A 21 32.89 -6.26 -13.74
CA ALA A 21 34.08 -6.98 -13.32
C ALA A 21 34.67 -6.34 -12.06
N LYS A 22 35.07 -7.17 -11.08
CA LYS A 22 35.75 -6.74 -9.85
C LYS A 22 37.13 -7.36 -9.73
N ARG A 23 38.06 -6.59 -9.20
CA ARG A 23 39.46 -7.03 -9.01
C ARG A 23 39.56 -7.85 -7.72
N GLY A 24 40.37 -8.91 -7.76
CA GLY A 24 40.74 -9.69 -6.57
C GLY A 24 39.59 -10.49 -5.98
N ASP A 25 39.52 -10.52 -4.65
CA ASP A 25 38.60 -11.29 -3.82
C ASP A 25 37.35 -10.52 -3.41
N PHE A 26 36.93 -9.52 -4.20
CA PHE A 26 35.74 -8.71 -3.92
C PHE A 26 34.55 -9.59 -3.52
N ASP A 27 34.09 -9.39 -2.29
CA ASP A 27 33.29 -10.35 -1.54
C ASP A 27 31.80 -10.32 -1.92
N ASP A 28 31.28 -9.13 -2.20
CA ASP A 28 29.84 -8.89 -2.38
C ASP A 28 29.46 -8.60 -3.84
N LEU A 29 29.31 -9.66 -4.66
CA LEU A 29 28.87 -9.53 -6.06
C LEU A 29 27.47 -8.92 -6.21
N ASP A 30 26.65 -8.83 -5.15
CA ASP A 30 25.38 -8.10 -5.20
C ASP A 30 25.61 -6.59 -5.35
N LYS A 31 26.69 -6.06 -4.76
CA LYS A 31 27.11 -4.68 -5.01
C LYS A 31 27.56 -4.50 -6.46
N ALA A 32 28.22 -5.50 -7.05
CA ALA A 32 28.63 -5.44 -8.45
C ALA A 32 27.40 -5.45 -9.39
N PHE A 33 26.41 -6.31 -9.14
CA PHE A 33 25.14 -6.27 -9.87
C PHE A 33 24.39 -4.96 -9.67
N THR A 34 24.31 -4.44 -8.44
CA THR A 34 23.66 -3.16 -8.16
C THR A 34 24.33 -2.01 -8.92
N GLN A 35 25.67 -2.01 -8.95
CA GLN A 35 26.43 -1.04 -9.73
C GLN A 35 26.14 -1.17 -11.24
N LEU A 36 26.07 -2.39 -11.76
CA LEU A 36 25.72 -2.65 -13.15
C LEU A 36 24.32 -2.11 -13.49
N LEU A 37 23.32 -2.40 -12.65
CA LEU A 37 21.96 -1.92 -12.81
C LEU A 37 21.87 -0.39 -12.73
N LEU A 38 22.54 0.25 -11.77
CA LEU A 38 22.59 1.71 -11.70
C LEU A 38 23.23 2.33 -12.95
N THR A 39 24.26 1.69 -13.50
CA THR A 39 24.91 2.13 -14.76
C THR A 39 23.96 2.00 -15.95
N ILE A 40 23.29 0.85 -16.08
CA ILE A 40 22.28 0.60 -17.12
C ILE A 40 21.15 1.63 -17.03
N GLY A 41 20.63 1.88 -15.82
CA GLY A 41 19.54 2.82 -15.58
C GLY A 41 19.94 4.27 -15.86
N LYS A 42 21.14 4.69 -15.43
CA LYS A 42 21.68 6.04 -15.68
C LYS A 42 21.74 6.39 -17.17
N HIS A 43 22.15 5.43 -17.98
CA HIS A 43 22.26 5.59 -19.43
C HIS A 43 21.03 5.11 -20.20
N LYS A 44 19.96 4.70 -19.50
CA LYS A 44 18.75 4.13 -20.06
C LYS A 44 18.97 3.00 -21.06
N LEU A 45 20.03 2.19 -20.90
CA LEU A 45 20.35 1.13 -21.88
C LEU A 45 19.23 0.08 -22.00
N TYR A 46 18.42 -0.06 -20.95
CA TYR A 46 17.28 -0.99 -20.89
C TYR A 46 16.12 -0.65 -21.84
N THR A 47 16.05 0.57 -22.39
CA THR A 47 14.98 0.98 -23.32
C THR A 47 15.19 0.45 -24.75
N HIS A 48 16.35 -0.17 -25.03
CA HIS A 48 16.71 -0.75 -26.32
C HIS A 48 16.79 -2.28 -26.25
N HIS A 49 17.34 -2.95 -27.28
CA HIS A 49 17.65 -4.37 -27.20
C HIS A 49 18.58 -4.66 -26.01
N THR A 50 18.28 -5.70 -25.24
CA THR A 50 18.97 -6.05 -23.98
C THR A 50 19.56 -7.45 -24.10
N PRO A 51 20.67 -7.75 -23.40
CA PRO A 51 21.23 -9.10 -23.42
C PRO A 51 20.30 -10.08 -22.69
N PRO A 52 20.36 -11.39 -22.99
CA PRO A 52 19.60 -12.41 -22.26
C PRO A 52 20.03 -12.53 -20.79
N TYR A 53 21.28 -12.18 -20.48
CA TYR A 53 21.85 -12.24 -19.13
C TYR A 53 22.65 -10.98 -18.79
N LEU A 54 22.70 -10.68 -17.50
CA LEU A 54 23.71 -9.81 -16.88
C LEU A 54 24.71 -10.67 -16.13
N CYS A 55 25.96 -10.22 -15.99
CA CYS A 55 26.95 -10.91 -15.16
C CYS A 55 27.67 -9.99 -14.18
N ALA A 56 28.13 -10.59 -13.08
CA ALA A 56 29.11 -9.99 -12.18
C ALA A 56 30.17 -11.03 -11.85
N PHE A 57 31.45 -10.64 -11.86
CA PHE A 57 32.53 -11.60 -11.61
C PHE A 57 33.73 -10.96 -10.94
N ASN A 58 34.49 -11.78 -10.21
CA ASN A 58 35.76 -11.43 -9.61
C ASN A 58 36.86 -12.43 -10.04
N ALA A 59 37.99 -12.50 -9.33
CA ALA A 59 39.07 -13.43 -9.69
C ALA A 59 38.74 -14.92 -9.44
N PHE A 60 37.69 -15.23 -8.66
CA PHE A 60 37.40 -16.57 -8.15
C PHE A 60 36.09 -17.16 -8.68
N ARG A 61 35.10 -16.33 -8.99
CA ARG A 61 33.77 -16.78 -9.41
C ARG A 61 33.09 -15.80 -10.36
N MET A 62 32.11 -16.32 -11.10
CA MET A 62 31.22 -15.57 -11.98
C MET A 62 29.77 -15.90 -11.68
N GLU A 63 28.93 -14.87 -11.62
CA GLU A 63 27.50 -14.99 -11.40
C GLU A 63 26.73 -14.42 -12.59
N PHE A 64 25.64 -15.08 -12.97
CA PHE A 64 24.71 -14.63 -14.01
C PHE A 64 23.28 -14.49 -13.47
N ILE A 65 22.58 -13.47 -13.96
CA ILE A 65 21.13 -13.28 -13.77
C ILE A 65 20.47 -13.05 -15.12
N ALA A 66 19.29 -13.64 -15.34
CA ALA A 66 18.53 -13.42 -16.56
C ALA A 66 17.98 -11.99 -16.62
N PHE A 67 18.06 -11.34 -17.78
CA PHE A 67 17.42 -10.03 -18.01
C PHE A 67 15.94 -10.26 -18.33
N ASN A 68 15.12 -10.32 -17.28
CA ASN A 68 13.68 -10.61 -17.37
C ASN A 68 12.86 -9.45 -16.78
N ASP A 69 11.54 -9.62 -16.71
CA ASP A 69 10.58 -8.62 -16.21
C ASP A 69 10.87 -8.20 -14.76
N THR A 70 11.46 -9.08 -13.94
CA THR A 70 11.94 -8.71 -12.60
C THR A 70 13.06 -7.67 -12.72
N ILE A 71 14.09 -7.95 -13.52
CA ILE A 71 15.18 -6.98 -13.75
C ILE A 71 14.65 -5.70 -14.42
N THR A 72 13.76 -5.81 -15.40
CA THR A 72 13.18 -4.65 -16.06
C THR A 72 12.42 -3.77 -15.06
N SER A 73 11.62 -4.37 -14.17
CA SER A 73 10.85 -3.61 -13.17
C SER A 73 11.73 -2.77 -12.23
N PHE A 74 13.00 -3.16 -12.03
CA PHE A 74 13.96 -2.37 -11.27
C PHE A 74 14.18 -0.98 -11.88
N PHE A 75 14.23 -0.87 -13.21
CA PHE A 75 14.47 0.40 -13.92
C PHE A 75 13.27 1.35 -13.91
N TYR A 76 12.08 0.86 -13.57
CA TYR A 76 10.85 1.65 -13.50
C TYR A 76 10.42 1.98 -12.08
N LYS A 77 11.23 1.63 -11.06
CA LYS A 77 11.01 2.04 -9.67
C LYS A 77 11.28 3.53 -9.50
N SER A 78 10.27 4.26 -9.02
CA SER A 78 10.35 5.72 -8.82
C SER A 78 11.21 6.14 -7.62
N ASP A 79 11.50 5.21 -6.71
CA ASP A 79 12.30 5.42 -5.50
C ASP A 79 13.80 5.09 -5.70
N ILE A 80 14.22 4.65 -6.90
CA ILE A 80 15.62 4.43 -7.24
C ILE A 80 16.17 5.66 -7.98
N ASP A 81 17.19 6.29 -7.39
CA ASP A 81 17.89 7.41 -8.01
C ASP A 81 19.02 6.91 -8.91
N PHE A 82 18.80 6.90 -10.22
CA PHE A 82 19.80 6.51 -11.22
C PHE A 82 20.85 7.59 -11.52
N SER A 83 20.72 8.80 -10.94
CA SER A 83 21.70 9.87 -11.15
C SER A 83 22.94 9.72 -10.26
N ILE A 84 22.88 8.87 -9.23
CA ILE A 84 23.98 8.65 -8.29
C ILE A 84 25.20 8.02 -8.98
N PRO A 85 26.44 8.26 -8.48
CA PRO A 85 27.62 7.55 -8.95
C PRO A 85 27.50 6.03 -8.67
N PRO A 86 27.42 5.16 -9.71
CA PRO A 86 27.15 3.74 -9.52
C PRO A 86 28.22 2.99 -8.70
N SER A 87 29.46 3.50 -8.68
CA SER A 87 30.59 2.90 -7.94
C SER A 87 30.68 3.30 -6.47
N ASN A 88 29.85 4.22 -5.98
CA ASN A 88 29.90 4.69 -4.59
C ASN A 88 28.93 3.91 -3.69
N HIS A 89 29.43 2.81 -3.12
CA HIS A 89 28.65 1.87 -2.30
C HIS A 89 28.19 2.43 -0.95
N ASN A 90 28.73 3.59 -0.53
CA ASN A 90 28.45 4.18 0.77
C ASN A 90 27.24 5.11 0.79
N THR A 91 26.72 5.49 -0.39
CA THR A 91 25.56 6.37 -0.49
C THR A 91 24.28 5.68 -0.03
N GLU A 92 23.36 6.43 0.56
CA GLU A 92 22.03 5.89 0.92
C GLU A 92 21.26 5.43 -0.33
N GLY A 93 21.41 6.13 -1.46
CA GLY A 93 20.82 5.73 -2.73
C GLY A 93 21.33 4.37 -3.21
N PHE A 94 22.64 4.12 -3.11
CA PHE A 94 23.20 2.81 -3.47
C PHE A 94 22.71 1.71 -2.53
N LYS A 95 22.69 1.95 -1.21
CA LYS A 95 22.19 0.98 -0.22
C LYS A 95 20.72 0.64 -0.46
N HIS A 96 19.89 1.65 -0.75
CA HIS A 96 18.49 1.46 -1.12
C HIS A 96 18.34 0.63 -2.40
N ALA A 97 19.15 0.92 -3.43
CA ALA A 97 19.20 0.14 -4.66
C ALA A 97 19.66 -1.30 -4.43
N LEU A 98 20.64 -1.52 -3.54
CA LEU A 98 21.12 -2.84 -3.15
C LEU A 98 20.05 -3.64 -2.41
N ASP A 99 19.33 -3.02 -1.48
CA ASP A 99 18.24 -3.66 -0.74
C ASP A 99 17.09 -4.03 -1.69
N ALA A 100 16.75 -3.14 -2.64
CA ALA A 100 15.77 -3.43 -3.69
C ALA A 100 16.23 -4.61 -4.57
N PHE A 101 17.49 -4.63 -5.01
CA PHE A 101 18.05 -5.73 -5.79
C PHE A 101 18.01 -7.05 -5.00
N LYS A 102 18.44 -7.08 -3.74
CA LYS A 102 18.42 -8.27 -2.87
C LYS A 102 17.02 -8.77 -2.57
N ALA A 103 16.05 -7.86 -2.46
CA ALA A 103 14.64 -8.23 -2.31
C ALA A 103 14.12 -8.95 -3.55
N MET A 104 14.52 -8.49 -4.75
CA MET A 104 14.04 -8.98 -6.04
C MET A 104 14.78 -10.23 -6.54
N CYS A 105 16.10 -10.28 -6.42
CA CYS A 105 16.97 -11.34 -6.95
C CYS A 105 17.45 -12.25 -5.82
N LYS A 106 16.62 -13.24 -5.46
CA LYS A 106 16.96 -14.25 -4.46
C LYS A 106 18.08 -15.18 -4.98
N PRO A 107 18.79 -15.90 -4.09
CA PRO A 107 19.91 -16.76 -4.50
C PRO A 107 19.57 -17.78 -5.60
N HIS A 108 18.34 -18.32 -5.60
CA HIS A 108 17.90 -19.28 -6.61
C HIS A 108 17.69 -18.66 -8.02
N ASN A 109 17.67 -17.33 -8.14
CA ASN A 109 17.62 -16.62 -9.42
C ASN A 109 19.01 -16.41 -10.04
N LYS A 110 20.09 -16.77 -9.34
CA LYS A 110 21.47 -16.60 -9.78
C LYS A 110 22.06 -17.93 -10.21
N ARG A 111 22.79 -17.93 -11.33
CA ARG A 111 23.69 -19.02 -11.70
C ARG A 111 25.10 -18.64 -11.26
N VAL A 112 25.63 -19.37 -10.27
CA VAL A 112 26.93 -19.11 -9.66
C VAL A 112 27.91 -20.18 -10.11
N PHE A 113 29.07 -19.75 -10.58
CA PHE A 113 30.15 -20.63 -11.03
C PHE A 113 31.45 -20.25 -10.34
N ASP A 114 31.94 -21.12 -9.46
CA ASP A 114 33.29 -21.02 -8.90
C ASP A 114 34.33 -21.50 -9.95
N PHE A 115 35.34 -20.70 -10.26
CA PHE A 115 36.29 -21.03 -11.31
C PHE A 115 37.22 -22.21 -10.96
N LYS A 116 37.42 -22.50 -9.67
CA LYS A 116 38.25 -23.63 -9.23
C LYS A 116 37.51 -24.95 -9.39
N THR A 117 36.21 -24.97 -9.08
CA THR A 117 35.43 -26.22 -9.06
C THR A 117 34.46 -26.37 -10.22
N GLN A 118 34.05 -25.28 -10.87
CA GLN A 118 32.95 -25.25 -11.86
C GLN A 118 33.34 -24.54 -13.17
N SER A 119 34.64 -24.56 -13.54
CA SER A 119 35.13 -23.88 -14.76
C SER A 119 34.50 -24.45 -16.03
N GLN A 120 34.27 -25.77 -16.06
CA GLN A 120 33.75 -26.45 -17.24
C GLN A 120 32.26 -26.15 -17.44
N GLU A 121 31.48 -26.21 -16.36
CA GLU A 121 30.06 -25.86 -16.31
C GLU A 121 29.84 -24.38 -16.66
N CYS A 122 30.75 -23.50 -16.25
CA CYS A 122 30.72 -22.10 -16.64
C CYS A 122 30.90 -21.91 -18.16
N LYS A 123 31.87 -22.62 -18.75
CA LYS A 123 32.11 -22.61 -20.21
C LYS A 123 30.91 -23.17 -20.98
N GLU A 124 30.32 -24.25 -20.48
CA GLU A 124 29.11 -24.86 -21.05
C GLU A 124 27.93 -23.88 -20.98
N PHE A 125 27.69 -23.26 -19.82
CA PHE A 125 26.65 -22.24 -19.68
C PHE A 125 26.82 -21.09 -20.67
N ILE A 126 28.04 -20.53 -20.79
CA ILE A 126 28.34 -19.45 -21.74
C ILE A 126 28.11 -19.93 -23.18
N LYS A 127 28.55 -21.14 -23.53
CA LYS A 127 28.38 -21.71 -24.87
C LYS A 127 26.90 -21.93 -25.22
N ASP A 128 26.09 -22.35 -24.25
CA ASP A 128 24.68 -22.69 -24.47
C ASP A 128 23.76 -21.46 -24.43
N HIS A 129 24.14 -20.40 -23.72
CA HIS A 129 23.25 -19.26 -23.47
C HIS A 129 23.73 -17.92 -24.07
N LEU A 130 25.02 -17.79 -24.43
CA LEU A 130 25.62 -16.55 -24.94
C LEU A 130 26.21 -16.70 -26.36
N ASN A 131 25.98 -17.83 -27.03
CA ASN A 131 26.44 -18.03 -28.41
C ASN A 131 25.62 -17.19 -29.41
N SER A 132 26.30 -16.51 -30.33
CA SER A 132 25.70 -15.65 -31.36
C SER A 132 24.76 -16.40 -32.31
N SER A 133 24.82 -17.74 -32.38
CA SER A 133 23.88 -18.53 -33.18
C SER A 133 22.43 -18.39 -32.71
N HIS A 134 22.19 -18.10 -31.42
CA HIS A 134 20.85 -17.84 -30.90
C HIS A 134 20.28 -16.48 -31.33
N LEU A 135 21.11 -15.56 -31.82
CA LEU A 135 20.71 -14.22 -32.31
C LEU A 135 20.28 -14.23 -33.78
N HIS A 136 20.49 -15.33 -34.50
CA HIS A 136 19.91 -15.53 -35.85
C HIS A 136 18.43 -15.93 -35.79
N ASN A 137 17.98 -16.45 -34.65
CA ASN A 137 16.59 -16.81 -34.42
C ASN A 137 15.87 -15.65 -33.73
N LYS A 138 14.59 -15.50 -34.03
CA LYS A 138 13.73 -14.55 -33.34
C LYS A 138 13.66 -14.89 -31.84
N ILE A 139 13.67 -13.86 -30.99
CA ILE A 139 13.54 -13.99 -29.54
C ILE A 139 12.13 -14.49 -29.22
N GLN A 140 12.05 -15.63 -28.54
CA GLN A 140 10.78 -16.18 -28.05
C GLN A 140 10.16 -15.26 -27.01
N ILE A 141 8.86 -15.01 -27.13
CA ILE A 141 8.11 -14.24 -26.14
C ILE A 141 7.48 -15.18 -25.12
N ASP A 142 7.72 -14.92 -23.84
CA ASP A 142 7.24 -15.74 -22.73
C ASP A 142 6.72 -14.90 -21.55
N LYS A 143 6.32 -15.58 -20.47
CA LYS A 143 5.83 -14.95 -19.23
C LYS A 143 6.85 -14.06 -18.49
N ASN A 144 8.12 -14.12 -18.87
CA ASN A 144 9.22 -13.45 -18.18
C ASN A 144 9.77 -12.27 -18.96
N ASN A 145 9.41 -12.08 -20.24
CA ASN A 145 9.94 -10.99 -21.05
C ASN A 145 8.87 -10.12 -21.74
N PHE A 146 7.59 -10.50 -21.69
CA PHE A 146 6.54 -9.76 -22.41
C PHE A 146 6.39 -8.31 -21.91
N PHE A 147 6.51 -8.06 -20.59
CA PHE A 147 6.47 -6.69 -20.08
C PHE A 147 7.70 -5.90 -20.50
N THR A 148 8.87 -6.55 -20.52
CA THR A 148 10.12 -5.98 -21.03
C THR A 148 9.99 -5.57 -22.50
N ILE A 149 9.37 -6.40 -23.33
CA ILE A 149 9.15 -6.12 -24.75
C ILE A 149 8.15 -4.96 -24.91
N TYR A 150 7.07 -4.93 -24.13
CA TYR A 150 6.13 -3.82 -24.11
C TYR A 150 6.81 -2.47 -23.84
N GLN A 151 7.68 -2.41 -22.84
CA GLN A 151 8.42 -1.18 -22.53
C GLN A 151 9.27 -0.67 -23.69
N LYS A 152 9.87 -1.57 -24.47
CA LYS A 152 10.65 -1.19 -25.67
C LYS A 152 9.73 -0.77 -26.82
N TRP A 153 8.58 -1.43 -26.95
CA TRP A 153 7.57 -1.07 -27.94
C TRP A 153 7.02 0.35 -27.71
N LEU A 154 6.88 0.78 -26.45
CA LEU A 154 6.48 2.15 -26.08
C LEU A 154 7.47 3.22 -26.59
N GLU A 155 8.75 2.91 -26.67
CA GLU A 155 9.79 3.85 -27.09
C GLU A 155 10.00 3.81 -28.62
N ILE A 156 9.84 2.65 -29.24
CA ILE A 156 10.19 2.44 -30.66
C ILE A 156 8.98 2.55 -31.58
N VAL A 157 7.87 1.86 -31.25
CA VAL A 157 6.73 1.71 -32.17
C VAL A 157 5.62 2.70 -31.85
N LYS A 158 5.27 2.87 -30.57
CA LYS A 158 4.19 3.78 -30.14
C LYS A 158 4.29 5.20 -30.71
N PRO A 159 5.49 5.85 -30.79
CA PRO A 159 5.60 7.20 -31.33
C PRO A 159 5.30 7.31 -32.83
N THR A 160 5.36 6.19 -33.57
CA THR A 160 5.08 6.17 -35.02
C THR A 160 3.62 5.87 -35.34
N ILE A 161 2.80 5.50 -34.35
CA ILE A 161 1.36 5.29 -34.56
C ILE A 161 0.68 6.66 -34.77
N LYS A 162 -0.06 6.79 -35.87
CA LYS A 162 -0.70 8.06 -36.29
C LYS A 162 -1.97 8.35 -35.48
N ILE A 163 -1.81 8.55 -34.17
CA ILE A 163 -2.89 8.89 -33.24
C ILE A 163 -2.44 9.96 -32.24
N ASP A 164 -3.36 10.85 -31.87
CA ASP A 164 -3.14 11.75 -30.73
C ASP A 164 -3.37 10.95 -29.43
N TRP A 165 -2.28 10.63 -28.73
CA TRP A 165 -2.32 9.82 -27.51
C TRP A 165 -3.03 10.51 -26.34
N GLU A 166 -3.06 11.84 -26.28
CA GLU A 166 -3.78 12.57 -25.23
C GLU A 166 -5.29 12.47 -25.44
N LEU A 167 -5.75 12.67 -26.69
CA LEU A 167 -7.15 12.47 -27.06
C LEU A 167 -7.57 11.00 -26.94
N ALA A 168 -6.72 10.08 -27.39
CA ALA A 168 -6.96 8.64 -27.28
C ALA A 168 -7.13 8.22 -25.80
N LYS A 169 -6.27 8.71 -24.92
CA LYS A 169 -6.37 8.44 -23.47
C LYS A 169 -7.66 9.01 -22.86
N ALA A 170 -8.15 10.16 -23.32
CA ALA A 170 -9.40 10.76 -22.88
C ALA A 170 -10.63 9.91 -23.28
N GLU A 171 -10.59 9.26 -24.44
CA GLU A 171 -11.63 8.34 -24.92
C GLU A 171 -11.48 6.90 -24.38
N GLY A 172 -10.50 6.65 -23.51
CA GLY A 172 -10.26 5.33 -22.93
C GLY A 172 -9.58 4.34 -23.88
N ILE A 173 -8.87 4.84 -24.90
CA ILE A 173 -7.98 4.05 -25.76
C ILE A 173 -6.65 3.88 -25.03
N LEU A 174 -6.21 2.64 -24.86
CA LEU A 174 -4.93 2.35 -24.20
C LEU A 174 -3.88 1.91 -25.22
N ASP A 175 -2.66 2.39 -25.05
CA ASP A 175 -1.49 1.92 -25.79
C ASP A 175 -1.23 0.43 -25.60
N ALA A 176 -1.56 -0.11 -24.42
CA ALA A 176 -1.55 -1.55 -24.15
C ALA A 176 -2.45 -2.36 -25.12
N ASP A 177 -3.54 -1.78 -25.64
CA ASP A 177 -4.43 -2.46 -26.58
C ASP A 177 -3.80 -2.60 -27.97
N TYR A 178 -3.00 -1.60 -28.38
CA TYR A 178 -2.21 -1.65 -29.62
C TYR A 178 -1.06 -2.65 -29.50
N TYR A 179 -0.34 -2.61 -28.38
CA TYR A 179 0.71 -3.60 -28.13
C TYR A 179 0.14 -5.02 -28.11
N LEU A 180 -1.04 -5.23 -27.51
CA LEU A 180 -1.66 -6.55 -27.48
C LEU A 180 -2.07 -7.02 -28.87
N ALA A 181 -2.62 -6.12 -29.71
CA ALA A 181 -2.93 -6.40 -31.10
C ALA A 181 -1.69 -6.86 -31.87
N ASP A 182 -0.57 -6.14 -31.69
CA ASP A 182 0.71 -6.50 -32.28
C ASP A 182 1.25 -7.83 -31.75
N LEU A 183 1.28 -7.99 -30.43
CA LEU A 183 1.84 -9.16 -29.75
C LEU A 183 1.13 -10.45 -30.17
N LEU A 184 -0.19 -10.39 -30.34
CA LEU A 184 -1.02 -11.52 -30.74
C LEU A 184 -1.25 -11.56 -32.26
N SER A 185 -0.30 -11.08 -33.06
CA SER A 185 -0.39 -11.18 -34.52
C SER A 185 0.45 -12.32 -35.07
N ASP A 186 -0.14 -13.06 -36.01
CA ASP A 186 0.59 -13.91 -36.94
C ASP A 186 0.89 -13.08 -38.20
N GLY A 187 2.17 -12.82 -38.43
CA GLY A 187 2.63 -11.83 -39.40
C GLY A 187 2.06 -10.44 -39.10
N ASP A 188 1.22 -9.93 -39.99
CA ASP A 188 0.63 -8.61 -39.96
C ASP A 188 -0.86 -8.62 -39.58
N LYS A 189 -1.36 -9.75 -39.05
CA LYS A 189 -2.78 -9.90 -38.66
C LYS A 189 -2.94 -10.42 -37.24
N THR A 190 -3.71 -9.71 -36.42
CA THR A 190 -4.07 -10.16 -35.07
C THR A 190 -4.94 -11.42 -35.09
N ILE A 191 -4.56 -12.42 -34.29
CA ILE A 191 -5.25 -13.73 -34.22
C ILE A 191 -6.55 -13.69 -33.41
N ILE A 192 -6.67 -12.77 -32.44
CA ILE A 192 -7.90 -12.57 -31.65
C ILE A 192 -8.71 -11.41 -32.27
N GLU A 193 -9.51 -11.73 -33.29
CA GLU A 193 -10.29 -10.71 -34.01
C GLU A 193 -11.38 -10.01 -33.17
N LYS A 194 -11.73 -10.57 -32.00
CA LYS A 194 -12.73 -10.00 -31.06
C LYS A 194 -12.19 -8.80 -30.26
N LEU A 195 -10.87 -8.55 -30.27
CA LEU A 195 -10.27 -7.40 -29.62
C LEU A 195 -10.78 -6.10 -30.24
N ARG A 196 -10.79 -5.04 -29.41
CA ARG A 196 -11.18 -3.68 -29.82
C ARG A 196 -10.20 -3.08 -30.83
N THR A 197 -8.92 -3.35 -30.62
CA THR A 197 -7.83 -2.93 -31.51
C THR A 197 -7.25 -4.18 -32.13
N ILE A 198 -7.17 -4.23 -33.46
CA ILE A 198 -6.52 -5.30 -34.19
C ILE A 198 -5.55 -4.71 -35.22
N LEU A 199 -4.42 -5.36 -35.42
CA LEU A 199 -3.51 -5.09 -36.52
C LEU A 199 -4.04 -5.80 -37.77
N LYS A 200 -4.12 -5.07 -38.88
CA LYS A 200 -4.55 -5.60 -40.18
C LYS A 200 -3.66 -5.05 -41.29
N SER A 201 -2.62 -5.82 -41.56
CA SER A 201 -1.58 -5.48 -42.50
C SER A 201 -0.86 -4.18 -42.14
N SER A 202 -1.10 -3.10 -42.88
CA SER A 202 -0.38 -1.83 -42.74
C SER A 202 -1.01 -0.82 -41.77
N HIS A 203 -2.08 -1.18 -41.07
CA HIS A 203 -2.79 -0.29 -40.15
C HIS A 203 -3.49 -1.06 -39.03
N TYR A 204 -3.86 -0.33 -37.98
CA TYR A 204 -4.77 -0.82 -36.95
C TYR A 204 -6.22 -0.51 -37.32
N GLU A 205 -7.11 -1.47 -37.05
CA GLU A 205 -8.57 -1.27 -37.06
C GLU A 205 -9.07 -1.17 -35.61
N LEU A 206 -9.74 -0.06 -35.30
CA LEU A 206 -10.37 0.21 -34.02
C LEU A 206 -11.88 -0.03 -34.14
N LYS A 207 -12.40 -0.99 -33.37
CA LYS A 207 -13.82 -1.35 -33.29
C LYS A 207 -14.46 -0.61 -32.10
N TRP A 208 -15.31 0.38 -32.34
CA TRP A 208 -15.94 1.19 -31.28
C TRP A 208 -17.44 0.97 -31.18
N GLY A 209 -17.94 0.94 -29.93
CA GLY A 209 -19.36 1.05 -29.60
C GLY A 209 -19.68 2.46 -29.08
N SER A 210 -20.51 3.20 -29.83
CA SER A 210 -21.09 4.54 -29.54
C SER A 210 -20.19 5.75 -29.89
N ASN A 211 -20.65 6.86 -30.48
CA ASN A 211 -22.01 7.43 -30.61
C ASN A 211 -22.23 8.22 -31.93
N THR A 212 -23.50 8.38 -32.32
CA THR A 212 -24.07 9.05 -33.51
C THR A 212 -24.18 8.20 -34.79
N LEU A 213 -23.11 7.53 -35.25
CA LEU A 213 -23.14 6.71 -36.47
C LEU A 213 -23.91 5.38 -36.34
N ASN A 214 -23.93 4.78 -35.15
CA ASN A 214 -24.66 3.52 -34.90
C ASN A 214 -26.18 3.64 -35.05
N LYS A 215 -26.75 4.85 -34.92
CA LYS A 215 -28.19 5.08 -35.19
C LYS A 215 -28.53 5.07 -36.69
N LEU A 216 -27.52 5.03 -37.56
CA LEU A 216 -27.64 4.96 -39.02
C LEU A 216 -27.20 3.61 -39.61
N GLY A 217 -26.88 2.60 -38.77
CA GLY A 217 -26.50 1.25 -39.23
C GLY A 217 -25.10 1.12 -39.83
N LEU A 218 -24.20 2.08 -39.56
CA LEU A 218 -22.82 2.06 -40.03
C LEU A 218 -21.86 1.69 -38.89
N GLU A 219 -21.27 0.49 -38.96
CA GLU A 219 -20.14 0.11 -38.10
C GLU A 219 -18.94 1.02 -38.39
N GLY A 220 -18.60 1.91 -37.46
CA GLY A 220 -17.47 2.83 -37.62
C GLY A 220 -16.14 2.15 -37.29
N ILE A 221 -15.51 1.48 -38.26
CA ILE A 221 -14.11 1.04 -38.13
C ILE A 221 -13.21 2.25 -38.36
N THR A 222 -12.52 2.72 -37.33
CA THR A 222 -11.47 3.74 -37.50
C THR A 222 -10.14 3.06 -37.85
N LYS A 223 -9.53 3.49 -38.95
CA LYS A 223 -8.22 3.02 -39.38
C LYS A 223 -7.13 3.95 -38.87
N VAL A 224 -6.16 3.41 -38.14
CA VAL A 224 -5.01 4.14 -37.62
C VAL A 224 -3.75 3.59 -38.27
N GLY A 225 -3.11 4.38 -39.13
CA GLY A 225 -1.87 3.99 -39.80
C GLY A 225 -0.62 4.35 -38.99
N PHE A 226 0.54 4.24 -39.63
CA PHE A 226 1.83 4.64 -39.10
C PHE A 226 2.35 5.89 -39.82
N THR A 227 3.07 6.77 -39.13
CA THR A 227 3.66 8.00 -39.67
C THR A 227 4.93 7.73 -40.48
N ASP A 228 5.58 6.59 -40.25
CA ASP A 228 6.84 6.15 -40.86
C ASP A 228 6.62 5.02 -41.88
N ASN A 229 5.39 4.84 -42.37
CA ASN A 229 5.02 3.72 -43.25
C ASN A 229 5.34 2.33 -42.66
N GLN A 230 5.21 2.16 -41.34
CA GLN A 230 5.37 0.90 -40.60
C GLN A 230 6.83 0.42 -40.47
N GLN A 231 7.81 1.27 -40.78
CA GLN A 231 9.22 0.89 -40.72
C GLN A 231 9.65 0.46 -39.30
N ALA A 232 9.43 1.31 -38.28
CA ALA A 232 9.83 0.99 -36.90
C ALA A 232 9.11 -0.24 -36.36
N HIS A 233 7.85 -0.46 -36.76
CA HIS A 233 7.07 -1.63 -36.41
C HIS A 233 7.68 -2.92 -37.00
N GLN A 234 7.99 -2.92 -38.30
CA GLN A 234 8.61 -4.06 -38.98
C GLN A 234 10.00 -4.38 -38.42
N GLU A 235 10.84 -3.35 -38.21
CA GLU A 235 12.16 -3.49 -37.62
C GLU A 235 12.08 -4.05 -36.20
N PHE A 236 11.18 -3.53 -35.37
CA PHE A 236 10.97 -4.00 -34.00
C PHE A 236 10.54 -5.47 -33.95
N TRP A 237 9.52 -5.84 -34.71
CA TRP A 237 8.97 -7.20 -34.71
C TRP A 237 9.78 -8.21 -35.52
N SER A 238 10.79 -7.77 -36.29
CA SER A 238 11.74 -8.67 -36.97
C SER A 238 12.58 -9.48 -35.98
N VAL A 239 12.76 -8.96 -34.75
CA VAL A 239 13.61 -9.54 -33.72
C VAL A 239 12.85 -10.54 -32.82
N TYR A 240 11.52 -10.48 -32.76
CA TYR A 240 10.72 -11.30 -31.83
C TYR A 240 9.81 -12.28 -32.56
N GLU A 241 9.62 -13.46 -31.96
CA GLU A 241 8.69 -14.48 -32.48
C GLU A 241 7.30 -14.20 -31.93
N ARG A 242 6.42 -13.73 -32.81
CA ARG A 242 5.01 -13.48 -32.52
C ARG A 242 4.11 -14.24 -33.51
N PRO A 243 2.94 -14.72 -33.07
CA PRO A 243 2.43 -14.62 -31.71
C PRO A 243 3.22 -15.51 -30.73
N PRO A 244 3.25 -15.22 -29.41
CA PRO A 244 3.87 -16.10 -28.43
C PRO A 244 3.34 -17.54 -28.57
N LYS A 245 4.15 -18.54 -28.20
CA LYS A 245 3.68 -19.93 -28.16
C LYS A 245 2.41 -20.07 -27.34
N SER A 246 1.49 -20.94 -27.77
CA SER A 246 0.18 -21.14 -27.13
C SER A 246 0.26 -21.38 -25.62
N GLU A 247 1.31 -22.09 -25.15
CA GLU A 247 1.57 -22.35 -23.72
C GLU A 247 1.85 -21.08 -22.90
N PHE A 248 2.36 -20.01 -23.52
CA PHE A 248 2.65 -18.73 -22.87
C PHE A 248 1.53 -17.70 -23.05
N GLN A 249 0.74 -17.78 -24.13
CA GLN A 249 -0.33 -16.83 -24.42
C GLN A 249 -1.28 -16.64 -23.23
N ALA A 250 -1.74 -17.73 -22.61
CA ALA A 250 -2.66 -17.66 -21.47
C ALA A 250 -2.04 -16.90 -20.29
N SER A 251 -0.79 -17.22 -19.93
CA SER A 251 -0.08 -16.57 -18.82
C SER A 251 0.23 -15.08 -19.08
N ILE A 252 0.45 -14.70 -20.34
CA ILE A 252 0.67 -13.30 -20.73
C ILE A 252 -0.64 -12.52 -20.63
N LEU A 253 -1.73 -13.11 -21.13
CA LEU A 253 -3.07 -12.52 -21.07
C LEU A 253 -3.58 -12.35 -19.64
N GLU A 254 -3.27 -13.30 -18.75
CA GLU A 254 -3.52 -13.22 -17.31
C GLU A 254 -2.91 -11.96 -16.69
N ARG A 255 -1.69 -11.64 -17.12
CA ARG A 255 -0.88 -10.52 -16.63
C ARG A 255 -0.99 -9.27 -17.51
N ARG A 256 -2.09 -9.13 -18.29
CA ARG A 256 -2.41 -7.90 -19.04
C ARG A 256 -2.38 -6.67 -18.13
N ASP A 257 -2.70 -6.83 -16.84
CA ASP A 257 -2.63 -5.77 -15.84
C ASP A 257 -1.24 -5.11 -15.76
N LEU A 258 -0.16 -5.87 -16.01
CA LEU A 258 1.21 -5.34 -16.04
C LEU A 258 1.44 -4.36 -17.20
N LEU A 259 0.70 -4.49 -18.31
CA LEU A 259 0.81 -3.63 -19.48
C LEU A 259 0.11 -2.28 -19.29
N VAL A 260 -0.81 -2.17 -18.34
CA VAL A 260 -1.54 -0.94 -18.09
C VAL A 260 -0.67 0.02 -17.25
N PRO A 261 -0.51 1.29 -17.63
CA PRO A 261 0.21 2.28 -16.82
C PRO A 261 -0.30 2.35 -15.37
N SER A 262 0.58 2.55 -14.39
CA SER A 262 0.23 2.56 -12.96
C SER A 262 -0.79 3.64 -12.63
N ASP A 263 -0.75 4.81 -13.27
CA ASP A 263 -1.73 5.89 -13.12
C ASP A 263 -3.13 5.50 -13.62
N VAL A 264 -3.22 4.62 -14.62
CA VAL A 264 -4.48 4.08 -15.13
C VAL A 264 -4.99 2.96 -14.22
N ARG A 265 -4.12 2.08 -13.73
CA ARG A 265 -4.46 1.05 -12.73
C ARG A 265 -4.96 1.67 -11.42
N GLU A 266 -4.25 2.67 -10.89
CA GLU A 266 -4.65 3.44 -9.70
C GLU A 266 -5.94 4.24 -9.89
N ARG A 267 -6.29 4.60 -11.13
CA ARG A 267 -7.56 5.28 -11.46
C ARG A 267 -8.72 4.30 -11.62
N LYS A 268 -8.49 3.13 -12.23
CA LYS A 268 -9.47 2.06 -12.35
C LYS A 268 -9.69 1.32 -11.01
N GLY A 269 -8.71 1.36 -10.11
CA GLY A 269 -8.79 0.81 -8.74
C GLY A 269 -8.76 -0.72 -8.65
N ALA A 270 -8.60 -1.44 -9.76
CA ALA A 270 -8.57 -2.90 -9.80
C ALA A 270 -7.17 -3.43 -9.46
N TYR A 271 -7.07 -4.28 -8.43
CA TYR A 271 -5.84 -4.99 -8.08
C TYR A 271 -5.91 -6.42 -8.60
N PHE A 272 -4.80 -6.90 -9.17
CA PHE A 272 -4.66 -8.32 -9.50
C PHE A 272 -4.68 -9.14 -8.21
N THR A 273 -5.52 -10.19 -8.14
CA THR A 273 -5.56 -11.11 -6.98
C THR A 273 -4.53 -12.23 -7.19
N PRO A 274 -3.47 -12.30 -6.37
CA PRO A 274 -2.48 -13.38 -6.43
C PRO A 274 -3.10 -14.77 -6.28
N LYS A 275 -2.52 -15.75 -6.98
CA LYS A 275 -2.97 -17.16 -6.97
C LYS A 275 -3.13 -17.72 -5.55
N ILE A 276 -2.18 -17.47 -4.66
CA ILE A 276 -2.24 -17.93 -3.25
C ILE A 276 -3.52 -17.46 -2.55
N TRP A 277 -3.97 -16.23 -2.81
CA TRP A 277 -5.20 -15.70 -2.21
C TRP A 277 -6.44 -16.20 -2.91
N VAL A 278 -6.40 -16.44 -4.22
CA VAL A 278 -7.50 -17.11 -4.96
C VAL A 278 -7.76 -18.51 -4.41
N GLU A 279 -6.71 -19.31 -4.23
CA GLU A 279 -6.82 -20.67 -3.67
C GLU A 279 -7.35 -20.61 -2.24
N LYS A 280 -6.84 -19.68 -1.41
CA LYS A 280 -7.29 -19.49 -0.04
C LYS A 280 -8.74 -19.03 0.06
N SER A 281 -9.21 -18.15 -0.82
CA SER A 281 -10.62 -17.73 -0.83
C SER A 281 -11.57 -18.86 -1.25
N GLN A 282 -11.14 -19.74 -2.15
CA GLN A 282 -11.93 -20.93 -2.51
C GLN A 282 -11.98 -21.97 -1.38
N GLU A 283 -10.88 -22.16 -0.64
CA GLU A 283 -10.87 -22.95 0.61
C GLU A 283 -11.90 -22.41 1.61
N TYR A 284 -11.98 -21.08 1.75
CA TYR A 284 -12.91 -20.41 2.66
C TYR A 284 -14.37 -20.44 2.17
N LEU A 285 -14.60 -20.43 0.85
CA LEU A 285 -15.93 -20.70 0.28
C LEU A 285 -16.39 -22.12 0.62
N ALA A 286 -15.52 -23.12 0.47
CA ALA A 286 -15.82 -24.50 0.82
C ALA A 286 -16.06 -24.67 2.33
N LYS A 287 -15.31 -23.95 3.17
CA LYS A 287 -15.53 -23.91 4.63
C LYS A 287 -16.89 -23.31 4.98
N ALA A 288 -17.31 -22.25 4.29
CA ALA A 288 -18.56 -21.54 4.55
C ALA A 288 -19.80 -22.28 4.03
N LEU A 289 -19.70 -22.92 2.87
CA LEU A 289 -20.85 -23.40 2.08
C LEU A 289 -20.86 -24.92 1.85
N GLY A 290 -19.78 -25.63 2.22
CA GLY A 290 -19.59 -27.06 1.94
C GLY A 290 -18.65 -27.33 0.76
N GLN A 291 -18.09 -28.54 0.70
CA GLN A 291 -17.11 -28.92 -0.33
C GLN A 291 -17.69 -28.90 -1.75
N ASP A 292 -18.97 -29.20 -1.89
CA ASP A 292 -19.68 -29.30 -3.17
C ASP A 292 -20.32 -27.97 -3.62
N TYR A 293 -19.91 -26.83 -3.02
CA TYR A 293 -20.55 -25.53 -3.30
C TYR A 293 -20.56 -25.15 -4.79
N GLN A 294 -19.61 -25.64 -5.59
CA GLN A 294 -19.58 -25.37 -7.04
C GLN A 294 -20.73 -26.03 -7.81
N GLU A 295 -21.30 -27.11 -7.28
CA GLU A 295 -22.47 -27.79 -7.83
C GLU A 295 -23.77 -27.13 -7.34
N ASP A 296 -23.78 -26.74 -6.05
CA ASP A 296 -24.96 -26.21 -5.38
C ASP A 296 -25.23 -24.71 -5.62
N TYR A 297 -24.21 -23.97 -6.05
CA TYR A 297 -24.27 -22.52 -6.19
C TYR A 297 -23.83 -22.04 -7.57
N ILE A 298 -24.47 -20.97 -8.02
CA ILE A 298 -24.04 -20.15 -9.16
C ILE A 298 -23.03 -19.12 -8.66
N ILE A 299 -21.92 -18.94 -9.36
CA ILE A 299 -20.86 -18.01 -9.01
C ILE A 299 -20.79 -16.92 -10.07
N TRP A 300 -20.91 -15.66 -9.64
CA TRP A 300 -20.73 -14.51 -10.50
C TRP A 300 -19.63 -13.59 -9.97
N ASP A 301 -18.56 -13.48 -10.75
CA ASP A 301 -17.57 -12.42 -10.58
C ASP A 301 -17.99 -11.19 -11.38
N CYS A 302 -18.55 -10.20 -10.69
CA CYS A 302 -19.12 -9.03 -11.32
C CYS A 302 -18.11 -7.89 -11.59
N ALA A 303 -16.84 -8.09 -11.22
CA ALA A 303 -15.73 -7.18 -11.50
C ALA A 303 -14.48 -7.97 -11.92
N GLY A 304 -14.66 -8.96 -12.80
CA GLY A 304 -13.71 -10.07 -12.92
C GLY A 304 -12.40 -9.77 -13.64
N GLY A 305 -12.27 -8.64 -14.34
CA GLY A 305 -11.06 -8.30 -15.09
C GLY A 305 -10.60 -9.46 -15.98
N THR A 306 -9.38 -9.94 -15.78
CA THR A 306 -8.80 -11.11 -16.49
C THR A 306 -9.16 -12.47 -15.88
N GLY A 307 -10.20 -12.55 -15.04
CA GLY A 307 -10.84 -13.77 -14.56
C GLY A 307 -10.06 -14.57 -13.51
N ASN A 308 -9.14 -13.93 -12.79
CA ASN A 308 -8.24 -14.64 -11.86
C ASN A 308 -8.97 -15.32 -10.70
N LEU A 309 -10.02 -14.72 -10.14
CA LEU A 309 -10.78 -15.31 -9.03
C LEU A 309 -11.43 -16.65 -9.41
N LEU A 310 -11.83 -16.80 -10.67
CA LEU A 310 -12.52 -17.99 -11.18
C LEU A 310 -11.56 -19.14 -11.55
N ARG A 311 -10.24 -18.94 -11.44
CA ARG A 311 -9.25 -19.99 -11.75
C ARG A 311 -9.31 -21.11 -10.72
N GLY A 312 -9.27 -22.35 -11.20
CA GLY A 312 -9.39 -23.54 -10.34
C GLY A 312 -10.84 -24.03 -10.15
N LEU A 313 -11.84 -23.21 -10.49
CA LEU A 313 -13.24 -23.65 -10.52
C LEU A 313 -13.51 -24.51 -11.76
N LEU A 314 -14.28 -25.58 -11.59
CA LEU A 314 -14.44 -26.63 -12.59
C LEU A 314 -15.82 -26.63 -13.26
N ASN A 315 -16.88 -26.27 -12.52
CA ASN A 315 -18.24 -26.30 -13.02
C ASN A 315 -18.55 -25.08 -13.90
N LYS A 316 -18.14 -25.14 -15.17
CA LYS A 316 -18.31 -24.07 -16.14
C LYS A 316 -19.75 -23.58 -16.32
N ALA A 317 -20.77 -24.42 -16.06
CA ALA A 317 -22.17 -24.05 -16.23
C ALA A 317 -22.66 -23.07 -15.15
N ASN A 318 -22.01 -23.08 -13.99
CA ASN A 318 -22.37 -22.23 -12.86
C ASN A 318 -21.53 -20.93 -12.79
N LEU A 319 -20.60 -20.69 -13.72
CA LEU A 319 -19.71 -19.53 -13.68
C LEU A 319 -20.14 -18.41 -14.63
N TYR A 320 -20.33 -17.22 -14.07
CA TYR A 320 -20.53 -15.96 -14.78
C TYR A 320 -19.39 -14.99 -14.49
N LEU A 321 -18.97 -14.24 -15.52
CA LEU A 321 -17.98 -13.18 -15.39
C LEU A 321 -18.46 -11.94 -16.11
N SER A 322 -18.43 -10.80 -15.42
CA SER A 322 -18.58 -9.51 -16.05
C SER A 322 -17.47 -8.55 -15.68
N THR A 323 -17.14 -7.67 -16.62
CA THR A 323 -16.13 -6.62 -16.45
C THR A 323 -16.49 -5.40 -17.31
N LEU A 324 -15.97 -4.24 -16.93
CA LEU A 324 -16.19 -2.99 -17.64
C LEU A 324 -15.41 -2.96 -18.98
N ASP A 325 -14.25 -3.63 -19.04
CA ASP A 325 -13.31 -3.54 -20.16
C ASP A 325 -13.64 -4.57 -21.25
N HIS A 326 -13.92 -4.08 -22.47
CA HIS A 326 -14.28 -4.93 -23.60
C HIS A 326 -13.16 -5.93 -23.98
N ASN A 327 -11.90 -5.51 -23.89
CA ASN A 327 -10.78 -6.38 -24.25
C ASN A 327 -10.63 -7.52 -23.25
N ASP A 328 -10.88 -7.28 -21.96
CA ASP A 328 -10.95 -8.36 -20.96
C ASP A 328 -12.03 -9.38 -21.34
N VAL A 329 -13.24 -8.94 -21.72
CA VAL A 329 -14.30 -9.85 -22.20
C VAL A 329 -13.85 -10.67 -23.40
N ALA A 330 -13.24 -10.03 -24.40
CA ALA A 330 -12.75 -10.72 -25.60
C ALA A 330 -11.67 -11.76 -25.27
N ILE A 331 -10.72 -11.41 -24.39
CA ILE A 331 -9.65 -12.30 -23.91
C ILE A 331 -10.25 -13.50 -23.16
N ILE A 332 -11.18 -13.27 -22.24
CA ILE A 332 -11.77 -14.36 -21.45
C ILE A 332 -12.59 -15.30 -22.34
N LYS A 333 -13.30 -14.77 -23.35
CA LYS A 333 -13.98 -15.61 -24.35
C LYS A 333 -13.00 -16.46 -25.17
N ASP A 334 -11.86 -15.91 -25.55
CA ASP A 334 -10.80 -16.67 -26.24
C ASP A 334 -10.17 -17.75 -25.33
N LEU A 335 -9.91 -17.44 -24.06
CA LEU A 335 -9.42 -18.42 -23.09
C LEU A 335 -10.45 -19.53 -22.83
N ALA A 336 -11.74 -19.19 -22.79
CA ALA A 336 -12.82 -20.15 -22.63
C ALA A 336 -12.96 -21.05 -23.86
N SER A 337 -12.90 -20.51 -25.08
CA SER A 337 -12.99 -21.31 -26.31
C SER A 337 -11.82 -22.28 -26.48
N LYS A 338 -10.63 -21.88 -26.01
CA LYS A 338 -9.42 -22.72 -25.96
C LYS A 338 -9.36 -23.65 -24.74
N ASN A 339 -10.40 -23.67 -23.90
CA ASN A 339 -10.50 -24.49 -22.68
C ASN A 339 -9.39 -24.21 -21.64
N HIS A 340 -8.73 -23.05 -21.72
CA HIS A 340 -7.74 -22.58 -20.74
C HIS A 340 -8.41 -22.04 -19.47
N LEU A 341 -9.65 -21.54 -19.59
CA LEU A 341 -10.50 -21.18 -18.46
C LEU A 341 -11.81 -21.96 -18.57
N LYS A 342 -12.25 -22.60 -17.49
CA LYS A 342 -13.46 -23.43 -17.47
C LYS A 342 -14.73 -22.58 -17.41
N MET A 343 -15.08 -21.94 -18.52
CA MET A 343 -16.25 -21.06 -18.63
C MET A 343 -17.02 -21.30 -19.93
N LEU A 344 -18.31 -20.94 -19.94
CA LEU A 344 -19.10 -20.85 -21.16
C LEU A 344 -19.00 -19.45 -21.75
N GLU A 345 -18.77 -19.35 -23.06
CA GLU A 345 -18.53 -18.07 -23.75
C GLU A 345 -19.67 -17.05 -23.53
N ASN A 346 -20.92 -17.51 -23.51
CA ASN A 346 -22.10 -16.65 -23.33
C ASN A 346 -22.34 -16.19 -21.89
N GLN A 347 -21.56 -16.70 -20.92
CA GLN A 347 -21.58 -16.26 -19.52
C GLN A 347 -20.50 -15.22 -19.20
N VAL A 348 -19.76 -14.79 -20.24
CA VAL A 348 -18.74 -13.74 -20.18
C VAL A 348 -19.27 -12.51 -20.93
N PHE A 349 -19.47 -11.40 -20.24
CA PHE A 349 -20.15 -10.24 -20.82
C PHE A 349 -19.64 -8.90 -20.26
N GLN A 350 -19.76 -7.84 -21.06
CA GLN A 350 -19.41 -6.49 -20.63
C GLN A 350 -20.55 -5.91 -19.81
N PHE A 351 -20.26 -5.42 -18.59
CA PHE A 351 -21.29 -4.86 -17.71
C PHE A 351 -20.68 -3.82 -16.77
N ASP A 352 -21.27 -2.63 -16.70
CA ASP A 352 -20.93 -1.65 -15.67
C ASP A 352 -21.76 -1.92 -14.42
N PHE A 353 -21.18 -2.64 -13.46
CA PHE A 353 -21.87 -3.03 -12.23
C PHE A 353 -22.34 -1.86 -11.36
N LEU A 354 -21.92 -0.61 -11.58
CA LEU A 354 -22.43 0.54 -10.84
C LEU A 354 -23.38 1.43 -11.64
N ASN A 355 -23.63 1.14 -12.92
CA ASN A 355 -24.49 1.97 -13.77
C ASN A 355 -25.53 1.19 -14.58
N ASP A 356 -25.19 0.01 -15.08
CA ASP A 356 -26.07 -0.78 -15.95
C ASP A 356 -27.19 -1.47 -15.18
N ASP A 357 -28.36 -1.63 -15.81
CA ASP A 357 -29.51 -2.35 -15.27
C ASP A 357 -29.32 -3.87 -15.44
N PHE A 358 -29.55 -4.63 -14.35
CA PHE A 358 -29.44 -6.09 -14.31
C PHE A 358 -30.42 -6.81 -15.24
N PHE A 359 -31.49 -6.15 -15.67
CA PHE A 359 -32.51 -6.74 -16.56
C PHE A 359 -32.47 -6.16 -17.97
N SER A 360 -31.39 -5.48 -18.34
CA SER A 360 -31.15 -5.00 -19.70
C SER A 360 -30.58 -6.09 -20.61
N ASP A 361 -30.54 -5.83 -21.91
CA ASP A 361 -29.96 -6.74 -22.92
C ASP A 361 -28.44 -6.97 -22.75
N LYS A 362 -27.78 -6.20 -21.87
CA LYS A 362 -26.36 -6.41 -21.53
C LYS A 362 -26.14 -7.62 -20.62
N THR A 363 -27.16 -8.05 -19.87
CA THR A 363 -27.06 -9.17 -18.94
C THR A 363 -27.56 -10.45 -19.60
N PRO A 364 -26.83 -11.59 -19.54
CA PRO A 364 -27.28 -12.86 -20.10
C PRO A 364 -28.67 -13.26 -19.57
N LYS A 365 -29.56 -13.72 -20.46
CA LYS A 365 -30.93 -14.10 -20.08
C LYS A 365 -30.98 -15.12 -18.94
N SER A 366 -30.07 -16.11 -18.96
CA SER A 366 -29.95 -17.11 -17.90
C SER A 366 -29.62 -16.48 -16.54
N LEU A 367 -28.73 -15.49 -16.49
CA LEU A 367 -28.44 -14.74 -15.28
C LEU A 367 -29.64 -13.89 -14.85
N GLN A 368 -30.32 -13.22 -15.78
CA GLN A 368 -31.53 -12.46 -15.45
C GLN A 368 -32.61 -13.33 -14.79
N GLU A 369 -32.80 -14.57 -15.26
CA GLU A 369 -33.73 -15.53 -14.66
C GLU A 369 -33.34 -15.90 -13.23
N ILE A 370 -32.04 -16.10 -12.98
CA ILE A 370 -31.49 -16.34 -11.63
C ILE A 370 -31.74 -15.12 -10.73
N LEU A 371 -31.53 -13.91 -11.25
CA LEU A 371 -31.71 -12.67 -10.47
C LEU A 371 -33.19 -12.39 -10.16
N LYS A 372 -34.13 -12.76 -11.03
CA LYS A 372 -35.58 -12.57 -10.82
C LYS A 372 -36.17 -13.52 -9.77
N ASP A 373 -35.61 -14.71 -9.66
CA ASP A 373 -36.09 -15.78 -8.78
C ASP A 373 -35.41 -15.69 -7.40
N GLU A 374 -36.19 -15.55 -6.33
CA GLU A 374 -35.66 -15.39 -4.98
C GLU A 374 -34.90 -16.63 -4.49
N GLU A 375 -35.38 -17.84 -4.79
CA GLU A 375 -34.76 -19.08 -4.35
C GLU A 375 -33.46 -19.35 -5.11
N LYS A 376 -33.43 -19.07 -6.42
CA LYS A 376 -32.18 -19.14 -7.20
C LYS A 376 -31.18 -18.09 -6.74
N ARG A 377 -31.64 -16.90 -6.36
CA ARG A 377 -30.76 -15.85 -5.84
C ARG A 377 -30.12 -16.22 -4.50
N LYS A 378 -30.81 -16.99 -3.64
CA LYS A 378 -30.21 -17.57 -2.42
C LYS A 378 -29.04 -18.52 -2.71
N LYS A 379 -28.99 -19.07 -3.91
CA LYS A 379 -27.90 -19.91 -4.43
C LYS A 379 -26.92 -19.15 -5.33
N LEU A 380 -26.95 -17.82 -5.34
CA LEU A 380 -25.98 -16.99 -6.03
C LEU A 380 -24.85 -16.57 -5.07
N ILE A 381 -23.61 -16.79 -5.49
CA ILE A 381 -22.41 -16.24 -4.87
C ILE A 381 -21.91 -15.09 -5.74
N ILE A 382 -21.92 -13.88 -5.20
CA ILE A 382 -21.16 -12.76 -5.77
C ILE A 382 -19.72 -12.87 -5.26
N TYR A 383 -18.81 -13.35 -6.12
CA TYR A 383 -17.41 -13.60 -5.77
C TYR A 383 -16.52 -12.52 -6.38
N ILE A 384 -16.05 -11.58 -5.57
CA ILE A 384 -15.59 -10.28 -6.08
C ILE A 384 -14.31 -9.77 -5.41
N ASN A 385 -13.43 -9.14 -6.21
CA ASN A 385 -12.39 -8.22 -5.73
C ASN A 385 -12.68 -6.83 -6.34
N PRO A 386 -13.55 -6.02 -5.71
CA PRO A 386 -14.00 -4.75 -6.25
C PRO A 386 -12.86 -3.73 -6.31
N PRO A 387 -12.98 -2.69 -7.14
CA PRO A 387 -11.98 -1.63 -7.18
C PRO A 387 -11.94 -0.81 -5.87
N TYR A 388 -10.75 -0.38 -5.45
CA TYR A 388 -10.46 0.26 -4.15
C TYR A 388 -10.28 1.79 -4.21
N ALA A 389 -10.66 2.44 -5.31
CA ALA A 389 -10.43 3.87 -5.46
C ALA A 389 -11.28 4.69 -4.46
N GLU A 390 -10.62 5.61 -3.75
CA GLU A 390 -11.24 6.59 -2.83
C GLU A 390 -11.34 7.96 -3.53
N ALA A 391 -12.44 8.69 -3.34
CA ALA A 391 -12.65 10.02 -3.92
C ALA A 391 -11.58 11.05 -3.46
N THR A 392 -11.13 10.92 -2.20
CA THR A 392 -10.09 11.74 -1.58
C THR A 392 -8.73 11.07 -1.69
N SER A 393 -7.76 11.72 -2.33
CA SER A 393 -6.40 11.17 -2.46
C SER A 393 -5.54 11.48 -1.23
N ALA A 394 -4.64 10.60 -0.82
CA ALA A 394 -3.64 10.90 0.22
C ALA A 394 -2.64 12.03 -0.17
N LYS A 395 -2.70 12.52 -1.43
CA LYS A 395 -1.85 13.60 -1.96
C LYS A 395 -2.47 15.01 -1.81
N THR A 396 -3.74 15.13 -1.38
CA THR A 396 -4.33 16.44 -1.06
C THR A 396 -3.76 17.08 0.21
N PRO A 397 -3.49 16.36 1.31
CA PRO A 397 -2.82 16.93 2.48
C PRO A 397 -1.38 17.38 2.23
N SER A 398 -0.72 16.87 1.18
CA SER A 398 0.63 17.27 0.76
C SER A 398 0.65 18.40 -0.28
N GLY A 399 -0.52 18.93 -0.70
CA GLY A 399 -0.63 20.02 -1.67
C GLY A 399 -0.28 19.67 -3.12
N THR A 400 -0.11 18.38 -3.45
CA THR A 400 0.44 17.92 -4.74
C THR A 400 -0.55 17.13 -5.61
N GLY A 401 -1.79 16.90 -5.16
CA GLY A 401 -2.78 16.11 -5.89
C GLY A 401 -4.13 16.81 -6.06
N LYS A 402 -4.72 16.69 -7.27
CA LYS A 402 -6.15 16.94 -7.49
C LYS A 402 -6.97 15.76 -6.93
N ASN A 403 -8.16 16.01 -6.39
CA ASN A 403 -9.08 14.94 -5.99
C ASN A 403 -9.41 14.02 -7.16
N LYS A 404 -9.62 12.72 -6.90
CA LYS A 404 -10.10 11.74 -7.90
C LYS A 404 -11.64 11.80 -8.01
N ASP A 405 -12.23 12.99 -7.88
CA ASP A 405 -13.67 13.21 -7.64
C ASP A 405 -14.59 12.49 -8.66
N LEU A 406 -14.14 12.25 -9.89
CA LEU A 406 -14.96 11.68 -10.97
C LEU A 406 -15.16 10.16 -10.88
N VAL A 407 -14.24 9.38 -10.32
CA VAL A 407 -14.33 7.91 -10.41
C VAL A 407 -15.35 7.35 -9.41
N ALA A 408 -15.25 7.75 -8.14
CA ALA A 408 -16.16 7.26 -7.10
C ALA A 408 -17.50 8.00 -7.08
N ARG A 409 -17.57 9.29 -7.47
CA ARG A 409 -18.79 10.11 -7.27
C ARG A 409 -19.69 10.24 -8.51
N GLY A 410 -19.26 9.69 -9.65
CA GLY A 410 -19.94 9.88 -10.93
C GLY A 410 -21.04 8.87 -11.26
N ASN A 411 -21.10 7.71 -10.59
CA ASN A 411 -21.98 6.60 -10.98
C ASN A 411 -23.40 6.66 -10.37
N LEU A 412 -24.29 5.83 -10.89
CA LEU A 412 -25.70 5.74 -10.50
C LEU A 412 -25.87 5.34 -9.02
N ILE A 413 -25.14 4.32 -8.56
CA ILE A 413 -25.23 3.80 -7.19
C ILE A 413 -24.81 4.86 -6.15
N CYS A 414 -23.77 5.63 -6.45
CA CYS A 414 -23.35 6.77 -5.63
C CYS A 414 -24.49 7.78 -5.41
N LYS A 415 -25.30 8.03 -6.45
CA LYS A 415 -26.45 8.95 -6.36
C LYS A 415 -27.64 8.28 -5.67
N LYS A 416 -27.96 7.05 -6.03
CA LYS A 416 -29.14 6.30 -5.59
C LYS A 416 -29.12 6.00 -4.09
N TYR A 417 -27.98 5.57 -3.54
CA TYR A 417 -27.84 5.18 -2.13
C TYR A 417 -26.99 6.17 -1.33
N LYS A 418 -27.00 7.45 -1.71
CA LYS A 418 -26.17 8.49 -1.09
C LYS A 418 -26.39 8.59 0.42
N ASP A 419 -27.63 8.45 0.88
CA ASP A 419 -27.99 8.62 2.29
C ASP A 419 -27.64 7.39 3.13
N GLU A 420 -27.78 6.19 2.57
CA GLU A 420 -27.37 4.93 3.19
C GLU A 420 -25.85 4.80 3.27
N LEU A 421 -25.14 5.19 2.20
CA LEU A 421 -23.68 5.15 2.14
C LEU A 421 -23.04 6.29 2.95
N HIS A 422 -23.62 7.48 2.93
CA HIS A 422 -23.08 8.69 3.58
C HIS A 422 -21.59 8.92 3.23
N LYS A 423 -20.69 8.85 4.22
CA LYS A 423 -19.23 9.02 4.01
C LYS A 423 -18.57 7.79 3.38
N ALA A 424 -19.15 6.60 3.54
CA ALA A 424 -18.69 5.40 2.85
C ALA A 424 -18.84 5.53 1.32
N ASN A 425 -19.70 6.44 0.85
CA ASN A 425 -19.91 6.69 -0.58
C ASN A 425 -18.65 7.20 -1.30
N ASN A 426 -17.62 7.61 -0.56
CA ASN A 426 -16.34 7.99 -1.16
C ASN A 426 -15.49 6.78 -1.59
N GLU A 427 -15.93 5.56 -1.28
CA GLU A 427 -15.19 4.31 -1.50
C GLU A 427 -15.96 3.43 -2.50
N LEU A 428 -15.34 3.09 -3.64
CA LEU A 428 -16.02 2.30 -4.67
C LEU A 428 -16.49 0.93 -4.17
N PHE A 429 -15.66 0.19 -3.44
CA PHE A 429 -16.06 -1.12 -2.92
C PHE A 429 -17.33 -1.07 -2.06
N ALA A 430 -17.54 0.03 -1.32
CA ALA A 430 -18.74 0.21 -0.50
C ALA A 430 -20.00 0.38 -1.34
N GLN A 431 -19.88 1.02 -2.51
CA GLN A 431 -20.96 1.15 -3.48
C GLN A 431 -21.33 -0.19 -4.10
N PHE A 432 -20.32 -1.01 -4.47
CA PHE A 432 -20.56 -2.39 -4.91
C PHE A 432 -21.32 -3.18 -3.84
N PHE A 433 -20.86 -3.15 -2.59
CA PHE A 433 -21.49 -3.87 -1.48
C PHE A 433 -22.92 -3.41 -1.24
N MET A 434 -23.17 -2.10 -1.28
CA MET A 434 -24.51 -1.55 -1.12
C MET A 434 -25.44 -1.99 -2.26
N ARG A 435 -24.97 -1.99 -3.51
CA ARG A 435 -25.76 -2.47 -4.65
C ARG A 435 -26.11 -3.96 -4.49
N ILE A 436 -25.10 -4.79 -4.17
CA ILE A 436 -25.30 -6.24 -3.91
C ILE A 436 -26.35 -6.42 -2.81
N TYR A 437 -26.18 -5.76 -1.67
CA TYR A 437 -27.06 -5.91 -0.52
C TYR A 437 -28.49 -5.42 -0.78
N LYS A 438 -28.67 -4.29 -1.49
CA LYS A 438 -29.98 -3.67 -1.70
C LYS A 438 -30.74 -4.24 -2.88
N GLU A 439 -30.04 -4.68 -3.93
CA GLU A 439 -30.66 -5.08 -5.20
C GLU A 439 -30.59 -6.60 -5.42
N LEU A 440 -29.59 -7.28 -4.85
CA LEU A 440 -29.40 -8.73 -4.93
C LEU A 440 -29.63 -9.45 -3.58
N ASN A 441 -30.42 -8.82 -2.68
CA ASN A 441 -30.75 -9.33 -1.36
C ASN A 441 -31.10 -10.84 -1.37
N GLY A 442 -30.44 -11.60 -0.49
CA GLY A 442 -30.57 -13.04 -0.36
C GLY A 442 -29.37 -13.83 -0.89
N CYS A 443 -28.50 -13.22 -1.70
CA CYS A 443 -27.30 -13.88 -2.20
C CYS A 443 -26.19 -14.02 -1.13
N ILE A 444 -25.21 -14.88 -1.40
CA ILE A 444 -23.93 -14.91 -0.68
C ILE A 444 -22.98 -13.89 -1.32
N MET A 445 -22.36 -13.04 -0.52
CA MET A 445 -21.33 -12.10 -0.96
C MET A 445 -19.98 -12.56 -0.42
N ALA A 446 -19.07 -12.96 -1.31
CA ALA A 446 -17.73 -13.39 -0.98
C ALA A 446 -16.72 -12.40 -1.58
N SER A 447 -16.11 -11.56 -0.75
CA SER A 447 -15.41 -10.37 -1.24
C SER A 447 -14.03 -10.17 -0.62
N PHE A 448 -13.04 -9.87 -1.46
CA PHE A 448 -11.85 -9.15 -1.02
C PHE A 448 -12.17 -7.67 -0.81
N SER A 449 -11.74 -7.05 0.29
CA SER A 449 -11.91 -5.61 0.51
C SER A 449 -11.02 -5.09 1.63
N THR A 450 -10.89 -3.76 1.75
CA THR A 450 -10.36 -3.18 3.00
C THR A 450 -11.35 -3.44 4.12
N LEU A 451 -10.86 -3.58 5.35
CA LEU A 451 -11.71 -3.78 6.52
C LEU A 451 -12.33 -2.48 7.06
N LYS A 452 -12.22 -1.34 6.34
CA LYS A 452 -12.75 -0.03 6.78
C LYS A 452 -14.24 -0.09 7.12
N TYR A 453 -15.03 -0.86 6.38
CA TYR A 453 -16.46 -0.99 6.62
C TYR A 453 -16.79 -1.65 7.96
N LEU A 454 -15.86 -2.42 8.53
CA LEU A 454 -16.00 -3.12 9.81
C LEU A 454 -15.59 -2.33 11.04
N ASN A 455 -14.87 -1.21 10.95
CA ASN A 455 -14.44 -0.49 12.16
C ASN A 455 -14.30 1.04 11.98
N SER A 456 -14.20 1.54 10.75
CA SER A 456 -14.01 2.97 10.51
C SER A 456 -15.22 3.79 10.96
N SER A 457 -14.93 4.96 11.53
CA SER A 457 -15.95 5.96 11.88
C SER A 457 -16.66 6.58 10.66
N HIS A 458 -16.10 6.48 9.45
CA HIS A 458 -16.78 6.92 8.22
C HIS A 458 -17.86 5.95 7.73
N PHE A 459 -17.85 4.72 8.21
CA PHE A 459 -18.76 3.66 7.79
C PHE A 459 -19.91 3.40 8.81
N LYS A 460 -20.09 4.25 9.83
CA LYS A 460 -21.18 4.11 10.81
C LYS A 460 -22.55 3.98 10.14
N LYS A 461 -22.89 4.91 9.25
CA LYS A 461 -24.17 4.91 8.54
C LYS A 461 -24.32 3.70 7.61
N PHE A 462 -23.24 3.31 6.93
CA PHE A 462 -23.21 2.11 6.10
C PHE A 462 -23.63 0.87 6.90
N ARG A 463 -23.08 0.68 8.11
CA ARG A 463 -23.40 -0.47 8.98
C ARG A 463 -24.78 -0.44 9.62
N GLU A 464 -25.41 0.73 9.72
CA GLU A 464 -26.83 0.80 10.10
C GLU A 464 -27.73 0.12 9.06
N VAL A 465 -27.27 0.07 7.80
CA VAL A 465 -27.99 -0.50 6.66
C VAL A 465 -27.50 -1.90 6.34
N PHE A 466 -26.20 -2.08 6.12
CA PHE A 466 -25.57 -3.36 5.78
C PHE A 466 -25.50 -4.27 7.01
N LYS A 467 -26.45 -5.21 7.12
CA LYS A 467 -26.60 -6.15 8.24
C LYS A 467 -26.48 -7.61 7.81
N ALA A 468 -25.60 -7.87 6.85
CA ALA A 468 -25.32 -9.22 6.39
C ALA A 468 -24.72 -10.08 7.52
N LYS A 469 -25.03 -11.38 7.50
CA LYS A 469 -24.51 -12.35 8.48
C LYS A 469 -23.13 -12.82 8.02
N PHE A 470 -22.12 -12.66 8.89
CA PHE A 470 -20.80 -13.22 8.64
C PHE A 470 -20.85 -14.75 8.65
N LEU A 471 -20.23 -15.39 7.66
CA LEU A 471 -20.10 -16.84 7.58
C LEU A 471 -18.67 -17.27 7.89
N GLU A 472 -17.69 -16.83 7.10
CA GLU A 472 -16.27 -17.16 7.24
C GLU A 472 -15.39 -16.05 6.63
N GLY A 473 -14.10 -16.04 6.95
CA GLY A 473 -13.16 -15.12 6.32
C GLY A 473 -11.77 -15.10 6.95
N PHE A 474 -10.82 -14.49 6.23
CA PHE A 474 -9.44 -14.30 6.67
C PHE A 474 -8.93 -12.90 6.29
N MET A 475 -7.77 -12.50 6.86
CA MET A 475 -7.10 -11.25 6.53
C MET A 475 -5.59 -11.43 6.27
N VAL A 476 -5.07 -10.61 5.36
CA VAL A 476 -3.68 -10.61 4.88
C VAL A 476 -3.15 -9.18 4.78
N PRO A 477 -1.82 -8.97 4.79
CA PRO A 477 -1.26 -7.65 4.53
C PRO A 477 -1.52 -7.23 3.08
N ALA A 478 -1.86 -5.97 2.87
CA ALA A 478 -2.23 -5.46 1.55
C ALA A 478 -1.08 -5.51 0.53
N ASP A 479 0.17 -5.39 0.99
CA ASP A 479 1.38 -5.49 0.16
C ASP A 479 1.68 -6.91 -0.35
N SER A 480 0.84 -7.88 0.00
CA SER A 480 0.83 -9.20 -0.64
C SER A 480 0.10 -9.21 -1.99
N PHE A 481 -0.66 -8.15 -2.32
CA PHE A 481 -1.28 -7.95 -3.63
C PHE A 481 -0.35 -7.18 -4.56
N ASP A 482 -0.36 -7.57 -5.84
CA ASP A 482 0.53 -6.96 -6.84
C ASP A 482 0.30 -5.44 -6.95
N ASN A 483 1.39 -4.68 -6.89
CA ASN A 483 1.43 -3.22 -6.98
C ASN A 483 0.78 -2.46 -5.81
N VAL A 484 0.56 -3.11 -4.67
CA VAL A 484 0.13 -2.45 -3.42
C VAL A 484 1.34 -2.24 -2.52
N THR A 485 1.60 -1.00 -2.10
CA THR A 485 2.70 -0.65 -1.18
C THR A 485 2.22 -0.22 0.20
N GLY A 486 0.90 -0.14 0.40
CA GLY A 486 0.30 0.33 1.63
C GLY A 486 0.36 -0.71 2.76
N GLN A 487 0.47 -0.23 3.99
CA GLN A 487 0.52 -1.05 5.21
C GLN A 487 -0.85 -1.06 5.89
N PHE A 488 -1.78 -1.85 5.36
CA PHE A 488 -3.13 -2.03 5.87
C PHE A 488 -3.61 -3.47 5.58
N PRO A 489 -4.70 -3.96 6.18
CA PRO A 489 -5.20 -5.30 5.92
C PRO A 489 -6.17 -5.32 4.76
N ILE A 490 -6.06 -6.35 3.93
CA ILE A 490 -7.13 -6.78 3.01
C ILE A 490 -7.73 -8.05 3.60
N GLY A 491 -9.05 -8.13 3.65
CA GLY A 491 -9.73 -9.36 4.06
C GLY A 491 -10.55 -9.96 2.93
N PHE A 492 -10.61 -11.29 2.91
CA PHE A 492 -11.63 -12.04 2.19
C PHE A 492 -12.72 -12.46 3.18
N LEU A 493 -13.94 -11.98 2.96
CA LEU A 493 -15.05 -12.23 3.88
C LEU A 493 -16.26 -12.74 3.10
N VAL A 494 -16.90 -13.76 3.66
CA VAL A 494 -18.12 -14.39 3.15
C VAL A 494 -19.30 -13.97 4.01
N TRP A 495 -20.30 -13.38 3.38
CA TRP A 495 -21.48 -12.81 4.00
C TRP A 495 -22.74 -13.40 3.39
N ASP A 496 -23.71 -13.77 4.22
CA ASP A 496 -25.09 -14.04 3.80
C ASP A 496 -25.89 -12.73 3.89
N THR A 497 -26.43 -12.28 2.76
CA THR A 497 -27.13 -10.99 2.65
C THR A 497 -28.63 -11.06 2.95
N ALA A 498 -29.19 -12.24 3.25
CA ALA A 498 -30.62 -12.40 3.48
C ALA A 498 -31.15 -11.51 4.64
N THR A 499 -32.36 -10.98 4.43
CA THR A 499 -33.09 -10.08 5.36
C THR A 499 -34.38 -10.78 5.85
N PRO A 500 -34.83 -10.66 7.12
CA PRO A 500 -34.33 -9.78 8.17
C PRO A 500 -33.10 -10.33 8.89
N PRO A 501 -32.30 -9.44 9.53
CA PRO A 501 -31.11 -9.86 10.25
C PRO A 501 -31.48 -10.93 11.29
N PRO A 502 -30.55 -11.85 11.65
CA PRO A 502 -30.75 -12.67 12.83
C PRO A 502 -31.16 -11.78 14.02
N LEU A 503 -32.07 -12.27 14.87
CA LEU A 503 -32.64 -11.56 16.04
C LEU A 503 -31.57 -11.08 17.05
N LYS A 504 -30.30 -11.46 16.86
CA LYS A 504 -29.16 -11.01 17.65
C LYS A 504 -28.18 -10.26 16.74
N PRO A 505 -27.62 -9.11 17.18
CA PRO A 505 -26.51 -8.48 16.46
C PRO A 505 -25.44 -9.52 16.17
N THR A 506 -24.82 -9.45 15.00
CA THR A 506 -23.68 -10.30 14.63
C THR A 506 -22.72 -10.33 15.81
N ASN A 507 -22.52 -11.51 16.39
CA ASN A 507 -21.56 -11.71 17.48
C ASN A 507 -20.18 -11.26 17.00
N ALA A 508 -19.28 -11.03 17.95
CA ALA A 508 -17.86 -10.89 17.63
C ALA A 508 -17.44 -12.05 16.71
N PHE A 509 -16.72 -11.75 15.64
CA PHE A 509 -16.19 -12.78 14.74
C PHE A 509 -14.67 -12.68 14.65
N ASN A 510 -14.04 -13.83 14.42
CA ASN A 510 -12.59 -13.96 14.36
C ASN A 510 -12.17 -14.18 12.92
N LEU A 511 -11.17 -13.45 12.47
CA LEU A 511 -10.50 -13.69 11.19
C LEU A 511 -9.17 -14.37 11.45
N GLU A 512 -8.87 -15.44 10.70
CA GLU A 512 -7.50 -15.94 10.61
C GLU A 512 -6.62 -14.89 9.93
N VAL A 513 -5.42 -14.72 10.46
CA VAL A 513 -4.44 -13.74 9.98
C VAL A 513 -3.30 -14.50 9.34
N PHE A 514 -2.96 -14.16 8.09
CA PHE A 514 -1.81 -14.75 7.39
C PHE A 514 -0.79 -13.66 7.03
N ASP A 515 0.49 -14.05 6.94
CA ASP A 515 1.55 -13.23 6.35
C ASP A 515 1.48 -13.21 4.81
N SER A 516 2.39 -12.50 4.14
CA SER A 516 2.39 -12.39 2.67
C SER A 516 2.76 -13.68 1.93
N LEU A 517 3.23 -14.71 2.63
CA LEU A 517 3.59 -16.03 2.10
C LEU A 517 2.54 -17.10 2.43
N GLY A 518 1.45 -16.73 3.11
CA GLY A 518 0.40 -17.67 3.54
C GLY A 518 0.69 -18.36 4.87
N GLY A 519 1.72 -17.92 5.61
CA GLY A 519 2.00 -18.40 6.96
C GLY A 519 0.96 -17.88 7.96
N PHE A 520 0.37 -18.78 8.76
CA PHE A 520 -0.61 -18.43 9.78
C PHE A 520 0.04 -17.65 10.94
N LEU A 521 -0.55 -16.51 11.30
CA LEU A 521 -0.06 -15.59 12.34
C LEU A 521 -0.95 -15.56 13.60
N GLY A 522 -2.15 -16.12 13.55
CA GLY A 522 -3.11 -16.10 14.65
C GLY A 522 -4.49 -15.61 14.24
N TYR A 523 -5.26 -15.14 15.21
CA TYR A 523 -6.63 -14.66 15.02
C TYR A 523 -6.75 -13.17 15.35
N LYS A 524 -7.57 -12.43 14.60
CA LYS A 524 -8.02 -11.09 14.96
C LYS A 524 -9.54 -11.10 15.19
N THR A 525 -9.94 -10.70 16.38
CA THR A 525 -11.35 -10.54 16.76
C THR A 525 -11.86 -9.17 16.31
N PHE A 526 -13.03 -9.16 15.67
CA PHE A 526 -13.81 -7.95 15.39
C PHE A 526 -15.06 -7.99 16.25
N LYS A 527 -15.07 -7.22 17.35
CA LYS A 527 -16.28 -7.07 18.16
C LYS A 527 -17.31 -6.17 17.47
N PRO A 528 -18.60 -6.36 17.81
CA PRO A 528 -19.66 -5.48 17.33
C PRO A 528 -19.30 -4.04 17.69
N ILE A 529 -19.16 -3.20 16.66
CA ILE A 529 -18.65 -1.85 16.85
C ILE A 529 -19.63 -1.09 17.72
N VAL A 530 -19.07 -0.44 18.74
CA VAL A 530 -19.87 0.42 19.60
C VAL A 530 -20.05 1.78 18.91
N ASP A 531 -20.79 1.80 17.79
CA ASP A 531 -20.99 3.01 16.99
C ASP A 531 -21.65 4.16 17.79
N LYS A 532 -22.32 3.82 18.89
CA LYS A 532 -22.90 4.75 19.87
C LYS A 532 -21.89 5.33 20.86
N VAL A 533 -20.68 4.78 20.99
CA VAL A 533 -19.65 5.29 21.90
C VAL A 533 -18.94 6.48 21.27
N LYS A 534 -18.71 7.49 22.11
CA LYS A 534 -17.91 8.67 21.75
C LYS A 534 -16.48 8.25 21.48
N ASN A 535 -15.90 8.74 20.39
CA ASN A 535 -14.48 8.53 20.13
C ASN A 535 -13.63 9.34 21.13
N ILE A 536 -12.36 8.99 21.26
CA ILE A 536 -11.45 9.66 22.20
C ILE A 536 -11.27 11.16 21.90
N ASN A 537 -11.41 11.58 20.64
CA ASN A 537 -11.33 13.00 20.26
C ASN A 537 -12.53 13.82 20.77
N ALA A 538 -13.69 13.19 20.95
CA ALA A 538 -14.85 13.82 21.58
C ALA A 538 -14.68 13.87 23.10
N TRP A 539 -14.01 12.88 23.71
CA TRP A 539 -13.69 12.86 25.14
C TRP A 539 -12.66 13.94 25.51
N ILE A 540 -11.53 14.03 24.78
CA ILE A 540 -10.46 14.98 25.11
C ILE A 540 -10.89 16.45 25.01
N LYS A 541 -11.90 16.75 24.17
CA LYS A 541 -12.47 18.10 24.03
C LYS A 541 -13.11 18.64 25.31
N ASN A 542 -13.54 17.76 26.23
CA ASN A 542 -14.12 18.18 27.51
C ASN A 542 -13.09 18.84 28.42
N TYR A 543 -11.79 18.66 28.14
CA TYR A 543 -10.67 19.17 28.94
C TYR A 543 -9.96 20.37 28.27
N ASP A 544 -10.55 20.92 27.21
CA ASP A 544 -10.03 22.09 26.52
C ASP A 544 -10.28 23.35 27.36
N ASN A 545 -9.20 24.04 27.75
CA ASN A 545 -9.28 25.28 28.53
C ASN A 545 -8.92 26.49 27.67
N LYS A 546 -9.85 26.91 26.82
CA LYS A 546 -9.67 28.05 25.89
C LYS A 546 -9.44 29.40 26.58
N LYS A 547 -9.68 29.50 27.89
CA LYS A 547 -9.50 30.72 28.69
C LYS A 547 -8.19 30.72 29.46
N ALA A 548 -7.38 29.65 29.38
CA ALA A 548 -6.10 29.58 30.04
C ALA A 548 -5.16 30.68 29.53
N GLN A 549 -4.55 31.41 30.46
CA GLN A 549 -3.61 32.48 30.14
C GLN A 549 -2.20 31.94 29.84
N GLU A 550 -1.86 30.76 30.36
CA GLU A 550 -0.56 30.12 30.18
C GLU A 550 -0.72 28.74 29.55
N ILE A 551 -0.19 28.60 28.34
CA ILE A 551 -0.20 27.34 27.58
C ILE A 551 1.25 26.84 27.51
N MET A 552 1.48 25.64 28.04
CA MET A 552 2.80 24.99 28.03
C MET A 552 3.16 24.45 26.65
N GLY A 553 2.15 24.01 25.87
CA GLY A 553 2.30 23.47 24.53
C GLY A 553 0.96 23.00 23.96
N PHE A 554 0.97 22.35 22.80
CA PHE A 554 -0.23 21.87 22.12
C PHE A 554 -0.10 20.40 21.72
N ILE A 555 -1.16 19.62 21.87
CA ILE A 555 -1.27 18.27 21.29
C ILE A 555 -2.11 18.34 20.03
N GLU A 556 -1.58 17.83 18.91
CA GLU A 556 -2.37 17.61 17.70
C GLU A 556 -3.31 16.41 17.90
N ASN A 557 -4.62 16.58 17.67
CA ASN A 557 -5.63 15.53 17.84
C ASN A 557 -6.13 15.04 16.47
N PRO A 558 -5.33 14.24 15.72
CA PRO A 558 -5.76 13.70 14.43
C PRO A 558 -6.86 12.64 14.63
N THR A 559 -7.45 12.16 13.52
CA THR A 559 -8.42 11.05 13.54
C THR A 559 -7.96 9.94 14.50
N PRO A 560 -8.84 9.43 15.38
CA PRO A 560 -8.45 8.57 16.50
C PRO A 560 -8.27 7.11 16.08
N ASP A 561 -7.34 6.84 15.17
CA ASP A 561 -6.98 5.50 14.72
C ASP A 561 -5.46 5.35 14.54
N PHE A 562 -4.97 4.10 14.46
CA PHE A 562 -3.54 3.83 14.29
C PHE A 562 -2.94 4.44 13.02
N GLN A 563 -3.72 4.51 11.93
CA GLN A 563 -3.27 5.09 10.66
C GLN A 563 -2.84 6.55 10.82
N ASN A 564 -3.59 7.29 11.62
CA ASN A 564 -3.43 8.73 11.83
C ASN A 564 -2.60 9.08 13.06
N ASN A 565 -2.21 8.11 13.90
CA ASN A 565 -1.32 8.32 15.06
C ASN A 565 0.04 8.94 14.65
N LYS A 566 0.50 8.75 13.40
CA LYS A 566 1.72 9.40 12.88
C LYS A 566 1.69 10.94 12.89
N PHE A 567 0.50 11.54 13.00
CA PHE A 567 0.31 12.99 13.10
C PHE A 567 0.17 13.48 14.55
N LEU A 568 -0.10 12.58 15.51
CA LEU A 568 -0.23 12.91 16.93
C LEU A 568 1.14 13.27 17.51
N CYS A 569 1.32 14.54 17.86
CA CYS A 569 2.55 15.07 18.43
C CYS A 569 2.30 16.21 19.42
N VAL A 570 3.28 16.48 20.29
CA VAL A 570 3.33 17.65 21.17
C VAL A 570 4.16 18.75 20.50
N LEU A 571 3.67 19.98 20.47
CA LEU A 571 4.24 21.13 19.75
C LEU A 571 4.28 22.37 20.65
N ASN A 572 5.21 23.30 20.41
CA ASN A 572 5.25 24.58 21.14
C ASN A 572 4.03 25.45 20.81
N ARG A 573 3.58 25.41 19.54
CA ARG A 573 2.52 26.26 19.00
C ARG A 573 1.45 25.40 18.33
N GLN A 574 0.25 25.94 18.26
CA GLN A 574 -0.84 25.32 17.51
C GLN A 574 -0.44 25.14 16.04
N GLY A 575 -0.64 23.94 15.50
CA GLY A 575 -0.36 23.65 14.10
C GLY A 575 -1.44 24.17 13.15
N THR A 576 -1.20 24.03 11.84
CA THR A 576 -2.06 24.57 10.77
C THR A 576 -2.92 23.51 10.07
N ARG A 577 -2.78 22.22 10.43
CA ARG A 577 -3.59 21.16 9.82
C ARG A 577 -5.04 21.30 10.24
N HIS A 578 -5.94 20.77 9.41
CA HIS A 578 -7.37 20.69 9.71
C HIS A 578 -7.67 19.58 10.75
N ASN A 579 -7.02 19.69 11.92
CA ASN A 579 -7.17 18.84 13.10
C ASN A 579 -7.53 19.72 14.31
N ASN A 580 -8.11 19.13 15.35
CA ASN A 580 -8.26 19.85 16.62
C ASN A 580 -6.90 19.86 17.34
N TYR A 581 -6.66 20.88 18.16
CA TYR A 581 -5.46 20.98 19.01
C TYR A 581 -5.90 21.19 20.46
N LEU A 582 -5.32 20.43 21.39
CA LEU A 582 -5.52 20.64 22.82
C LEU A 582 -4.38 21.52 23.34
N GLY A 583 -4.69 22.69 23.91
CA GLY A 583 -3.73 23.49 24.67
C GLY A 583 -3.42 22.82 26.01
N LEU A 584 -2.15 22.45 26.22
CA LEU A 584 -1.66 21.88 27.47
C LEU A 584 -1.42 22.97 28.51
N THR A 585 -1.93 22.74 29.70
CA THR A 585 -1.80 23.57 30.89
C THR A 585 -1.50 22.66 32.07
N SER A 586 -1.08 23.22 33.20
CA SER A 586 -0.92 22.45 34.44
C SER A 586 -2.17 21.67 34.84
N THR A 587 -3.37 22.21 34.59
CA THR A 587 -4.65 21.59 34.99
C THR A 587 -5.06 20.38 34.15
N ASN A 588 -4.58 20.27 32.91
CA ASN A 588 -4.97 19.20 31.98
C ASN A 588 -3.77 18.36 31.47
N LEU A 589 -2.56 18.61 31.99
CA LEU A 589 -1.32 17.95 31.56
C LEU A 589 -1.40 16.42 31.64
N LEU A 590 -1.90 15.87 32.74
CA LEU A 590 -2.04 14.41 32.90
C LEU A 590 -3.04 13.82 31.91
N ILE A 591 -4.16 14.51 31.67
CA ILE A 591 -5.16 14.06 30.69
C ILE A 591 -4.59 14.08 29.27
N GLY A 592 -3.85 15.13 28.92
CA GLY A 592 -3.12 15.21 27.65
C GLY A 592 -2.09 14.09 27.51
N ALA A 593 -1.36 13.78 28.59
CA ALA A 593 -0.40 12.69 28.62
C ALA A 593 -1.04 11.32 28.42
N ILE A 594 -2.20 11.06 29.04
CA ILE A 594 -2.98 9.82 28.81
C ILE A 594 -3.34 9.73 27.33
N TYR A 595 -3.99 10.77 26.79
CA TYR A 595 -4.42 10.80 25.38
C TYR A 595 -3.27 10.51 24.40
N PHE A 596 -2.09 11.09 24.67
CA PHE A 596 -0.89 10.87 23.86
C PHE A 596 -0.36 9.44 24.00
N SER A 597 -0.18 8.98 25.25
CA SER A 597 0.55 7.75 25.56
C SER A 597 -0.23 6.50 25.17
N ILE A 598 -1.55 6.46 25.40
CA ILE A 598 -2.36 5.30 25.00
C ILE A 598 -2.39 5.10 23.48
N ARG A 599 -2.22 6.19 22.71
CA ARG A 599 -2.18 6.14 21.24
C ARG A 599 -0.80 5.78 20.69
N HIS A 600 0.27 5.91 21.48
CA HIS A 600 1.65 5.66 21.03
C HIS A 600 2.31 4.44 21.70
N CYS A 601 1.82 3.97 22.85
CA CYS A 601 2.40 2.83 23.56
C CYS A 601 2.23 1.50 22.80
N ILE A 602 1.20 1.38 21.96
CA ILE A 602 1.02 0.24 21.05
C ILE A 602 1.56 0.63 19.67
N LYS A 603 2.46 -0.20 19.13
CA LYS A 603 3.05 0.05 17.82
C LYS A 603 1.98 -0.10 16.73
N ALA A 604 1.88 0.88 15.84
CA ALA A 604 1.09 0.74 14.62
C ALA A 604 1.68 -0.36 13.72
N THR A 605 0.83 -1.26 13.25
CA THR A 605 1.12 -2.36 12.34
C THR A 605 0.05 -2.39 11.26
N TRP A 606 0.25 -3.17 10.19
CA TRP A 606 -0.82 -3.38 9.21
C TRP A 606 -2.04 -4.08 9.85
N GLN A 607 -1.85 -4.88 10.91
CA GLN A 607 -2.93 -5.65 11.54
C GLN A 607 -3.88 -4.74 12.32
N ASN A 608 -3.35 -3.75 13.04
CA ASN A 608 -4.15 -2.79 13.83
C ASN A 608 -4.46 -1.49 13.08
N ASP A 609 -4.22 -1.45 11.76
CA ASP A 609 -4.69 -0.35 10.94
C ASP A 609 -6.20 -0.16 11.14
N ARG A 610 -6.61 1.10 11.29
CA ARG A 610 -7.99 1.52 11.58
C ARG A 610 -8.59 1.06 12.90
N ASP A 611 -7.89 0.38 13.80
CA ASP A 611 -8.43 0.16 15.15
C ASP A 611 -8.65 1.52 15.82
N GLN A 612 -9.87 1.73 16.30
CA GLN A 612 -10.35 3.05 16.74
C GLN A 612 -10.12 3.22 18.24
N PHE A 613 -9.72 4.43 18.64
CA PHE A 613 -9.63 4.82 20.05
C PHE A 613 -10.93 5.48 20.53
N TYR A 614 -11.42 5.01 21.68
CA TYR A 614 -12.70 5.41 22.26
C TYR A 614 -12.52 6.22 23.54
N ALA A 615 -13.60 6.89 23.96
CA ALA A 615 -13.71 7.37 25.33
C ALA A 615 -13.59 6.19 26.31
N PRO A 616 -13.04 6.41 27.51
CA PRO A 616 -12.93 5.37 28.52
C PRO A 616 -14.30 4.84 28.92
N TYR A 617 -14.36 3.65 29.52
CA TYR A 617 -15.61 3.06 30.00
C TYR A 617 -16.29 3.95 31.04
N ASP A 618 -15.50 4.47 31.97
CA ASP A 618 -15.91 5.33 33.08
C ASP A 618 -14.71 6.17 33.58
N ASP A 619 -14.85 6.79 34.74
CA ASP A 619 -13.82 7.63 35.36
C ASP A 619 -12.82 6.84 36.24
N ALA A 620 -12.82 5.50 36.26
CA ALA A 620 -11.95 4.70 37.14
C ALA A 620 -10.44 4.99 36.92
N PHE A 621 -10.04 5.34 35.69
CA PHE A 621 -8.66 5.74 35.38
C PHE A 621 -8.19 6.99 36.15
N GLN A 622 -9.12 7.81 36.66
CA GLN A 622 -8.79 9.00 37.43
C GLN A 622 -8.16 8.66 38.78
N ASP A 623 -8.48 7.50 39.37
CA ASP A 623 -7.94 7.08 40.65
C ASP A 623 -6.58 6.35 40.51
N ASP A 624 -6.24 5.90 39.29
CA ASP A 624 -4.98 5.24 38.98
C ASP A 624 -3.84 6.25 38.76
N SER A 625 -3.25 6.70 39.87
CA SER A 625 -2.14 7.66 39.84
C SER A 625 -0.88 7.09 39.17
N GLU A 626 -0.64 5.78 39.27
CA GLU A 626 0.51 5.13 38.63
C GLU A 626 0.37 5.20 37.10
N PHE A 627 -0.78 4.81 36.56
CA PHE A 627 -1.08 4.91 35.12
C PHE A 627 -0.93 6.34 34.59
N LYS A 628 -1.53 7.33 35.27
CA LYS A 628 -1.44 8.74 34.86
C LYS A 628 0.01 9.24 34.83
N ASN A 629 0.80 8.90 35.85
CA ASN A 629 2.20 9.32 35.95
C ASN A 629 3.09 8.58 34.95
N ASN A 630 2.83 7.29 34.70
CA ASN A 630 3.47 6.52 33.64
C ASN A 630 3.20 7.12 32.27
N CYS A 631 1.96 7.53 31.99
CA CYS A 631 1.62 8.23 30.75
C CYS A 631 2.35 9.57 30.61
N LEU A 632 2.54 10.33 31.70
CA LEU A 632 3.33 11.57 31.69
C LEU A 632 4.80 11.29 31.35
N ALA A 633 5.44 10.35 32.04
CA ALA A 633 6.82 9.96 31.78
C ALA A 633 7.00 9.52 30.32
N PHE A 634 6.08 8.69 29.81
CA PHE A 634 6.12 8.25 28.41
C PHE A 634 6.01 9.43 27.44
N MET A 635 5.05 10.34 27.62
CA MET A 635 4.86 11.50 26.74
C MET A 635 6.11 12.39 26.71
N LEU A 636 6.73 12.66 27.85
CA LEU A 636 7.88 13.57 27.95
C LEU A 636 9.06 13.12 27.09
N PHE A 637 9.39 11.83 27.10
CA PHE A 637 10.56 11.28 26.41
C PHE A 637 10.24 10.59 25.07
N HIS A 638 8.96 10.50 24.68
CA HIS A 638 8.58 9.91 23.41
C HIS A 638 9.01 10.78 22.21
N THR A 639 9.37 10.13 21.10
CA THR A 639 9.88 10.82 19.91
C THR A 639 8.88 11.76 19.21
N GLN A 640 7.59 11.64 19.52
CA GLN A 640 6.54 12.54 19.03
C GLN A 640 6.29 13.75 19.95
N ASN A 641 7.02 13.86 21.07
CA ASN A 641 7.21 15.15 21.71
C ASN A 641 8.23 15.95 20.89
N ARG A 642 7.76 17.00 20.21
CA ARG A 642 8.54 17.82 19.28
C ARG A 642 8.68 19.26 19.78
N ILE A 643 8.49 19.48 21.08
CA ILE A 643 8.84 20.75 21.72
C ILE A 643 10.29 21.06 21.38
N THR A 644 10.58 22.30 21.00
CA THR A 644 11.91 22.81 20.69
C THR A 644 12.05 24.22 21.24
N ALA A 645 13.20 24.56 21.81
CA ALA A 645 13.49 25.90 22.28
C ALA A 645 13.50 26.95 21.14
N THR A 646 13.63 26.51 19.88
CA THR A 646 13.64 27.40 18.71
C THR A 646 12.27 27.99 18.36
N GLN A 647 11.17 27.38 18.84
CA GLN A 647 9.81 27.80 18.51
C GLN A 647 9.09 28.48 19.69
N GLY A 648 9.73 28.61 20.84
CA GLY A 648 9.19 29.26 22.03
C GLY A 648 9.81 28.69 23.29
N THR A 649 9.37 29.20 24.45
CA THR A 649 9.81 28.72 25.76
C THR A 649 9.53 27.22 25.90
N ASN A 650 10.55 26.48 26.33
CA ASN A 650 10.41 25.06 26.65
C ASN A 650 9.92 24.93 28.10
N HIS A 651 8.67 24.49 28.25
CA HIS A 651 8.04 24.26 29.56
C HIS A 651 8.17 22.81 30.05
N PHE A 652 8.80 21.93 29.27
CA PHE A 652 8.78 20.47 29.46
C PHE A 652 10.14 19.90 29.89
N ILE A 653 10.98 20.67 30.59
CA ILE A 653 12.25 20.18 31.15
C ILE A 653 11.94 19.48 32.49
N PRO A 654 12.22 18.17 32.62
CA PRO A 654 11.81 17.40 33.80
C PRO A 654 12.87 17.31 34.92
N PHE A 655 14.03 17.93 34.73
CA PHE A 655 15.16 17.90 35.68
C PHE A 655 15.53 19.32 36.08
N SER A 656 15.97 19.55 37.33
CA SER A 656 16.48 20.85 37.75
C SER A 656 17.86 21.14 37.17
N GLU A 657 18.26 22.41 37.16
CA GLU A 657 19.59 22.84 36.71
C GLU A 657 20.71 22.06 37.42
N ASP A 658 20.59 21.85 38.74
CA ASP A 658 21.55 21.09 39.55
C ASP A 658 21.56 19.59 39.23
N GLU A 659 20.45 19.01 38.80
CA GLU A 659 20.39 17.57 38.48
C GLU A 659 21.17 17.25 37.21
N VAL A 660 21.29 18.21 36.29
CA VAL A 660 21.91 18.02 34.97
C VAL A 660 23.12 18.92 34.73
N ASP A 661 23.59 19.62 35.77
CA ASP A 661 24.72 20.54 35.74
C ASP A 661 24.60 21.62 34.64
N SER A 662 23.42 22.23 34.52
CA SER A 662 23.20 23.32 33.56
C SER A 662 24.07 24.55 33.89
N LYS A 663 24.71 25.14 32.88
CA LYS A 663 25.54 26.35 32.98
C LYS A 663 24.74 27.66 33.09
N GLU A 664 23.43 27.63 32.80
CA GLU A 664 22.55 28.80 32.88
C GLU A 664 21.15 28.42 33.44
N ARG A 665 20.41 29.42 33.89
CA ARG A 665 19.06 29.27 34.45
C ARG A 665 18.00 28.97 33.37
N TYR A 666 17.03 28.12 33.68
CA TYR A 666 15.88 27.91 32.79
C TYR A 666 14.94 29.11 32.74
N LEU A 667 14.33 29.32 31.57
CA LEU A 667 13.29 30.31 31.33
C LEU A 667 11.93 29.88 31.91
N SER A 668 11.74 28.59 32.18
CA SER A 668 10.53 28.08 32.81
C SER A 668 10.80 26.85 33.68
N HIS A 669 10.22 26.85 34.87
CA HIS A 669 10.21 25.73 35.81
C HIS A 669 8.83 25.02 35.86
N ALA A 670 7.93 25.31 34.92
CA ALA A 670 6.53 24.90 35.00
C ALA A 670 6.32 23.38 35.17
N LEU A 671 7.05 22.53 34.44
CA LEU A 671 6.98 21.07 34.64
C LEU A 671 7.62 20.64 35.96
N LEU A 672 8.72 21.26 36.39
CA LEU A 672 9.36 20.93 37.67
C LEU A 672 8.43 21.22 38.85
N ASP A 673 7.81 22.41 38.85
CA ASP A 673 6.84 22.81 39.86
C ASP A 673 5.62 21.87 39.85
N PHE A 674 5.19 21.44 38.65
CA PHE A 674 4.15 20.41 38.49
C PHE A 674 4.55 19.08 39.14
N LEU A 675 5.76 18.58 38.85
CA LEU A 675 6.25 17.29 39.36
C LEU A 675 6.42 17.28 40.88
N LYS A 676 6.80 18.41 41.47
CA LYS A 676 6.93 18.59 42.93
C LYS A 676 5.58 18.78 43.65
N GLY A 677 4.49 19.00 42.91
CA GLY A 677 3.18 19.29 43.48
C GLY A 677 3.08 20.71 44.05
N GLU A 678 3.84 21.67 43.51
CA GLU A 678 3.96 23.04 44.02
C GLU A 678 3.01 24.04 43.32
N ILE A 679 2.12 23.57 42.44
CA ILE A 679 1.20 24.43 41.70
C ILE A 679 0.14 25.04 42.63
N LYS A 680 0.17 26.37 42.75
CA LYS A 680 -0.88 27.16 43.40
C LYS A 680 -1.92 27.56 42.34
N GLU A 681 -3.15 27.06 42.43
CA GLU A 681 -4.22 27.60 41.59
C GLU A 681 -4.55 29.06 41.95
N PRO A 682 -4.91 29.91 40.97
CA PRO A 682 -5.52 31.19 41.24
C PRO A 682 -6.84 30.98 42.00
N LYS A 683 -7.03 31.71 43.11
CA LYS A 683 -8.31 31.67 43.84
C LYS A 683 -9.44 32.12 42.90
N LYS A 684 -10.39 31.21 42.66
CA LYS A 684 -11.67 31.31 41.91
C LYS A 684 -11.62 30.87 40.43
N SER A 685 -11.94 29.61 40.19
CA SER A 685 -12.86 29.25 39.10
C SER A 685 -13.71 28.06 39.53
N ASP A 686 -15.04 28.20 39.46
CA ASP A 686 -16.02 27.16 39.78
C ASP A 686 -16.06 26.10 38.67
N SER A 687 -14.97 25.35 38.50
CA SER A 687 -14.98 24.15 37.66
C SER A 687 -15.33 22.93 38.50
N LEU A 688 -16.59 22.50 38.38
CA LEU A 688 -17.23 21.42 39.14
C LEU A 688 -16.66 20.00 38.89
N PHE A 689 -15.50 19.86 38.22
CA PHE A 689 -14.99 18.58 37.71
C PHE A 689 -13.58 18.20 38.14
N LEU A 690 -12.98 18.88 39.12
CA LEU A 690 -11.71 18.46 39.75
C LEU A 690 -11.82 18.47 41.28
N ASN A 691 -12.72 17.67 41.84
CA ASN A 691 -12.69 17.36 43.27
C ASN A 691 -11.72 16.19 43.53
N ALA A 692 -10.45 16.36 43.19
CA ALA A 692 -9.37 15.56 43.77
C ALA A 692 -8.84 16.32 44.99
N LYS A 693 -8.86 15.67 46.16
CA LYS A 693 -8.35 16.23 47.42
C LYS A 693 -6.96 16.84 47.20
N LYS A 694 -6.80 18.09 47.63
CA LYS A 694 -5.53 18.82 47.72
C LYS A 694 -4.49 17.99 48.45
N GLU A 695 -3.55 17.41 47.73
CA GLU A 695 -2.28 16.98 48.30
C GLU A 695 -1.15 17.58 47.46
N ASN A 696 -0.49 18.60 48.01
CA ASN A 696 0.77 19.14 47.50
C ASN A 696 1.89 18.10 47.79
N LYS A 697 1.83 16.95 47.12
CA LYS A 697 2.83 15.89 47.23
C LYS A 697 3.49 15.69 45.87
N PRO A 698 4.81 15.44 45.84
CA PRO A 698 5.50 15.04 44.62
C PRO A 698 4.84 13.83 43.97
N LEU A 699 4.81 13.82 42.63
CA LEU A 699 4.30 12.69 41.88
C LEU A 699 5.14 11.43 42.14
N LYS A 700 4.46 10.28 42.25
CA LYS A 700 5.10 8.96 42.41
C LYS A 700 5.09 8.21 41.09
N PHE A 701 6.24 7.75 40.65
CA PHE A 701 6.42 7.01 39.40
C PHE A 701 6.65 5.53 39.66
N SER A 702 6.21 4.68 38.73
CA SER A 702 6.55 3.26 38.72
C SER A 702 8.06 3.06 38.54
N SER A 703 8.55 1.85 38.82
CA SER A 703 9.95 1.50 38.55
C SER A 703 10.34 1.71 37.08
N SER A 704 9.45 1.38 36.14
CA SER A 704 9.70 1.56 34.71
C SER A 704 9.75 3.04 34.32
N ALA A 705 8.84 3.86 34.86
CA ALA A 705 8.85 5.30 34.61
C ALA A 705 10.09 5.98 35.22
N SER A 706 10.50 5.58 36.43
CA SER A 706 11.75 6.06 37.05
C SER A 706 12.97 5.76 36.17
N LYS A 707 13.08 4.54 35.60
CA LYS A 707 14.15 4.19 34.65
C LYS A 707 14.16 5.07 33.40
N VAL A 708 12.99 5.49 32.92
CA VAL A 708 12.87 6.43 31.79
C VAL A 708 13.41 7.81 32.18
N PHE A 709 13.04 8.33 33.36
CA PHE A 709 13.61 9.59 33.86
C PHE A 709 15.12 9.48 34.07
N ASP A 710 15.62 8.39 34.63
CA ASP A 710 17.05 8.18 34.84
C ASP A 710 17.82 8.18 33.51
N ALA A 711 17.36 7.40 32.52
CA ALA A 711 17.97 7.38 31.19
C ALA A 711 17.88 8.75 30.48
N GLY A 712 16.76 9.46 30.65
CA GLY A 712 16.59 10.83 30.16
C GLY A 712 17.57 11.81 30.81
N ARG A 713 17.77 11.71 32.12
CA ARG A 713 18.64 12.61 32.89
C ARG A 713 20.08 12.49 32.45
N GLU A 714 20.55 11.27 32.20
CA GLU A 714 21.92 11.05 31.69
C GLU A 714 22.14 11.66 30.30
N ILE A 715 21.11 11.69 29.44
CA ILE A 715 21.19 12.38 28.14
C ILE A 715 21.30 13.90 28.34
N TYR A 716 20.51 14.47 29.25
CA TYR A 716 20.55 15.91 29.54
C TYR A 716 21.88 16.31 30.17
N ARG A 717 22.36 15.57 31.19
CA ARG A 717 23.70 15.74 31.77
C ARG A 717 24.77 15.76 30.69
N TYR A 718 24.76 14.73 29.83
CA TYR A 718 25.76 14.62 28.78
C TYR A 718 25.69 15.79 27.79
N TYR A 719 24.51 16.31 27.47
CA TYR A 719 24.40 17.52 26.64
C TYR A 719 25.04 18.75 27.31
N HIS A 720 24.80 18.97 28.60
CA HIS A 720 25.35 20.13 29.32
C HIS A 720 26.87 20.07 29.52
N THR A 721 27.46 18.86 29.50
CA THR A 721 28.93 18.69 29.53
C THR A 721 29.61 18.97 28.18
N GLN A 722 28.86 19.10 27.08
CA GLN A 722 29.46 19.30 25.76
C GLN A 722 30.17 20.65 25.64
N ASP A 723 31.04 20.72 24.64
CA ASP A 723 31.70 21.94 24.23
C ASP A 723 30.82 22.73 23.24
N PHE A 724 30.61 24.01 23.55
CA PHE A 724 29.75 24.93 22.82
C PHE A 724 30.55 26.04 22.10
N ILE A 725 31.87 25.84 21.89
CA ILE A 725 32.73 26.82 21.18
C ILE A 725 32.17 27.20 19.79
N HIS A 726 31.55 26.25 19.07
CA HIS A 726 31.03 26.47 17.70
C HIS A 726 29.50 26.41 17.60
N THR A 727 28.78 26.35 18.73
CA THR A 727 27.31 26.28 18.74
C THR A 727 26.81 26.96 20.02
N PRO A 728 25.84 27.90 19.96
CA PRO A 728 25.35 28.57 21.16
C PRO A 728 24.88 27.57 22.22
N TYR A 729 25.35 27.76 23.46
CA TYR A 729 24.84 27.04 24.61
C TYR A 729 23.35 27.34 24.80
N ASN A 730 22.55 26.32 25.12
CA ASN A 730 21.13 26.48 25.36
C ASN A 730 20.71 25.69 26.60
N ALA A 731 20.59 26.37 27.75
CA ALA A 731 20.07 25.74 28.96
C ALA A 731 18.63 25.20 28.78
N ASN A 732 17.85 25.78 27.87
CA ASN A 732 16.44 25.43 27.70
C ASN A 732 16.20 24.31 26.68
N ALA A 733 17.25 23.58 26.29
CA ALA A 733 17.17 22.51 25.30
C ALA A 733 16.15 21.44 25.71
N SER A 734 15.24 21.12 24.79
CA SER A 734 14.37 19.94 24.90
C SER A 734 15.12 18.68 24.48
N LEU A 735 14.56 17.50 24.77
CA LEU A 735 15.08 16.24 24.21
C LEU A 735 15.13 16.29 22.67
N TYR A 736 14.19 16.99 22.01
CA TYR A 736 14.20 17.15 20.57
C TYR A 736 15.43 17.98 20.11
N ASP A 737 15.75 19.07 20.80
CA ASP A 737 16.91 19.91 20.53
C ASP A 737 18.23 19.15 20.78
N ILE A 738 18.29 18.37 21.87
CA ILE A 738 19.46 17.54 22.19
C ILE A 738 19.66 16.48 21.10
N LYS A 739 18.58 15.84 20.62
CA LYS A 739 18.68 14.92 19.48
C LYS A 739 19.17 15.64 18.23
N GLU A 740 18.70 16.84 17.95
CA GLU A 740 19.18 17.63 16.82
C GLU A 740 20.67 17.96 16.93
N PHE A 741 21.15 18.33 18.13
CA PHE A 741 22.56 18.58 18.39
C PHE A 741 23.45 17.37 18.03
N PHE A 742 23.10 16.17 18.48
CA PHE A 742 23.93 14.98 18.25
C PHE A 742 23.69 14.28 16.90
N GLN A 743 22.48 14.34 16.37
CA GLN A 743 22.09 13.59 15.15
C GLN A 743 22.17 14.48 13.89
N GLY A 744 22.00 15.79 14.04
CA GLY A 744 21.87 16.73 12.93
C GLY A 744 20.61 16.51 12.09
N ARG A 745 20.53 17.25 10.98
CA ARG A 745 19.45 17.13 9.99
C ARG A 745 19.96 16.59 8.66
N ASN A 746 19.07 15.98 7.88
CA ASN A 746 19.34 15.58 6.51
C ASN A 746 19.19 16.78 5.54
N LYS A 747 19.48 16.57 4.25
CA LYS A 747 19.38 17.61 3.20
C LYS A 747 17.98 18.22 3.06
N GLN A 748 16.94 17.49 3.46
CA GLN A 748 15.55 17.94 3.44
C GLN A 748 15.12 18.60 4.77
N GLY A 749 16.06 18.88 5.67
CA GLY A 749 15.81 19.52 6.96
C GLY A 749 15.12 18.61 7.99
N ARG A 750 15.03 17.30 7.77
CA ARG A 750 14.48 16.34 8.75
C ARG A 750 15.56 15.88 9.72
N LEU A 751 15.20 15.71 10.99
CA LEU A 751 16.08 15.11 11.99
C LEU A 751 16.60 13.75 11.49
N ASN A 752 17.90 13.52 11.60
CA ASN A 752 18.52 12.26 11.21
C ASN A 752 18.10 11.11 12.15
N SER A 753 18.32 9.87 11.71
CA SER A 753 18.20 8.70 12.58
C SER A 753 19.30 8.71 13.66
N PRO A 754 19.06 8.18 14.88
CA PRO A 754 20.10 8.00 15.90
C PRO A 754 21.33 7.24 15.39
N THR A 755 21.15 6.33 14.43
CA THR A 755 22.24 5.57 13.80
C THR A 755 23.23 6.45 13.04
N LYS A 756 22.84 7.67 12.65
CA LYS A 756 23.70 8.64 11.96
C LYS A 756 24.44 9.59 12.91
N ALA A 757 24.15 9.57 14.21
CA ALA A 757 24.93 10.33 15.18
C ALA A 757 26.41 9.92 15.09
N LYS A 758 27.34 10.85 15.30
CA LYS A 758 28.77 10.53 15.33
C LYS A 758 29.23 10.13 16.74
N ASP A 759 28.54 10.63 17.75
CA ASP A 759 28.86 10.40 19.15
C ASP A 759 28.35 9.02 19.59
N GLU A 760 29.27 8.10 19.85
CA GLU A 760 28.97 6.73 20.27
C GLU A 760 28.40 6.65 21.69
N TYR A 761 28.84 7.53 22.59
CA TYR A 761 28.32 7.54 23.96
C TYR A 761 26.88 8.03 24.00
N TYR A 762 26.57 9.10 23.26
CA TYR A 762 25.20 9.54 23.04
C TYR A 762 24.31 8.43 22.46
N LYS A 763 24.80 7.67 21.46
CA LYS A 763 24.04 6.54 20.91
C LYS A 763 23.68 5.52 21.98
N GLN A 764 24.61 5.19 22.87
CA GLN A 764 24.38 4.27 23.97
C GLN A 764 23.33 4.82 24.94
N LEU A 765 23.47 6.08 25.37
CA LEU A 765 22.49 6.73 26.25
C LEU A 765 21.09 6.78 25.64
N TYR A 766 21.00 7.13 24.36
CA TYR A 766 19.72 7.16 23.64
C TYR A 766 19.12 5.77 23.47
N ALA A 767 19.95 4.74 23.21
CA ALA A 767 19.49 3.36 23.16
C ALA A 767 18.92 2.91 24.52
N ASN A 768 19.57 3.24 25.64
CA ASN A 768 19.06 2.96 26.98
C ASN A 768 17.69 3.61 27.21
N LEU A 769 17.52 4.88 26.81
CA LEU A 769 16.22 5.54 26.86
C LEU A 769 15.17 4.82 26.01
N GLN A 770 15.51 4.37 24.80
CA GLN A 770 14.59 3.60 23.95
C GLN A 770 14.20 2.26 24.56
N TYR A 771 15.11 1.56 25.25
CA TYR A 771 14.78 0.33 25.98
C TYR A 771 13.85 0.60 27.15
N ALA A 772 14.15 1.62 27.97
CA ALA A 772 13.30 2.01 29.09
C ALA A 772 11.88 2.41 28.63
N LEU A 773 11.76 3.16 27.53
CA LEU A 773 10.47 3.53 26.93
C LEU A 773 9.68 2.32 26.43
N LYS A 774 10.34 1.29 25.88
CA LYS A 774 9.67 0.06 25.46
C LYS A 774 9.10 -0.71 26.65
N ASP A 775 9.83 -0.77 27.76
CA ASP A 775 9.35 -1.46 28.96
C ASP A 775 8.22 -0.68 29.63
N LEU A 776 8.32 0.66 29.72
CA LEU A 776 7.22 1.50 30.18
C LEU A 776 5.98 1.37 29.28
N ALA A 777 6.15 1.28 27.96
CA ALA A 777 5.03 1.06 27.05
C ALA A 777 4.29 -0.25 27.34
N LYS A 778 5.00 -1.35 27.62
CA LYS A 778 4.39 -2.65 27.99
C LYS A 778 3.58 -2.56 29.28
N GLU A 779 3.95 -1.69 30.21
CA GLU A 779 3.21 -1.46 31.46
C GLU A 779 1.94 -0.63 31.22
N ILE A 780 1.98 0.34 30.31
CA ILE A 780 0.81 1.17 29.93
C ILE A 780 -0.20 0.36 29.09
N GLN A 781 0.27 -0.55 28.24
CA GLN A 781 -0.55 -1.27 27.26
C GLN A 781 -1.80 -1.98 27.85
N PRO A 782 -1.71 -2.80 28.91
CA PRO A 782 -2.88 -3.45 29.50
C PRO A 782 -3.95 -2.45 29.95
N LYS A 783 -3.54 -1.30 30.50
CA LYS A 783 -4.45 -0.23 30.97
C LYS A 783 -5.25 0.40 29.84
N VAL A 784 -4.73 0.41 28.61
CA VAL A 784 -5.45 0.91 27.43
C VAL A 784 -6.74 0.10 27.19
N TYR A 785 -6.66 -1.22 27.36
CA TYR A 785 -7.80 -2.13 27.21
C TYR A 785 -8.68 -2.16 28.46
N GLU A 786 -8.06 -2.18 29.66
CA GLU A 786 -8.76 -2.15 30.96
C GLU A 786 -9.72 -0.96 31.05
N TYR A 787 -9.25 0.24 30.70
CA TYR A 787 -10.08 1.46 30.72
C TYR A 787 -10.90 1.67 29.45
N GLY A 788 -10.81 0.79 28.45
CA GLY A 788 -11.66 0.80 27.26
C GLY A 788 -11.31 1.84 26.19
N PHE A 789 -10.10 2.40 26.25
CA PHE A 789 -9.57 3.29 25.23
C PHE A 789 -9.33 2.56 23.91
N LEU A 790 -8.93 1.29 23.98
CA LEU A 790 -9.08 0.31 22.92
C LEU A 790 -9.99 -0.82 23.41
N ARG A 791 -10.70 -1.44 22.47
CA ARG A 791 -11.63 -2.52 22.77
C ARG A 791 -11.31 -3.63 21.78
N GLU A 792 -10.85 -4.76 22.30
CA GLU A 792 -10.78 -6.01 21.52
C GLU A 792 -12.16 -6.41 21.05
#